data_AF-A0AAV2RAV1-F1
#
_entry.id   AF-A0AAV2RAV1-F1
#
_cell.length_a   1.000
_cell.length_b   1.000
_cell.length_c   1.000
_cell.angle_alpha   90.00
_cell.angle_beta   90.00
_cell.angle_gamma   90.00
#
_symmetry.space_group_name_H-M   'P 1'
#
loop_
_entity.id
_entity.type
_entity.pdbx_description
1 polymer ?
#
loop_
_entity_poly.entity_id
_entity_poly.type
_entity_poly.pdbx_seq_one_letter_code
_entity_poly.pdbx_strand_id
1 'polypeptide(L)'
;GQTGPSCQFPFIYKGETYTTCTKVSDPEGKFWCSTKTDRQNNHVSGGGNFKHCTSADLGSKGAAPRASVFQQHRPPQATSRYGNSQGSIINNSIRKGIHDKQKSDEEEKSLFGRGFTIKRGSPGYWHLRVFRTGPTTPQKQHNALTIAMASSHMQTDLGLSFGRTSPLQKIGVRNTNLSNMCPVQPKCPNPNAKYRTADGSCNNIRNPHWGMSETPLRRLLPPKYEDGIRDPRITSVTGRPLPLVRRLSNSILIDNNQPDPRFTLSVMQWAQFMDHDLTLTPFPETEEEGIRCCTEDNNLLPESDLHEGCFPIELPRDDGFFGPRRQTCMNFVRSNLAVDHECRFGPVEQINVLTHWNDASTLYGQNQNDQNTLRSFRNGLLRTSGNNLLPVTTEAAECEAPSRGGDCYLAGDSRVNEQPGLALLHTIWVRQHNRIARQLQQLNPRWPDEAVFQETRRIIGAQITHITYNEWLPIIIGEEFMAQFGLLPLRSGFSSDYDPSINANINNEFQTAAFRFGHSLLQGILNLFSAQGSTSTTRLRDNFMTAHLIPEFFDSFIRGLTRQAQQTFDNFVTQDVSNHLFQVPGQTFGMDLMSLNIQRGRDHAIGTYNEARELCGIGRATTFSDLTNTMLPRTVQRIQQLYASVDDIDMFVGGMSETSVLGGILGPTFLCIVGDQFARLKKGDRYFYELGGQAGSFKIEQLQEIRRTSWARILCDNSDNLDSVQPLAFRLSNNFNPQVPCSSPVIPQLNLQPWRGEQPQG
;
A
#
# COMPACT_ATOMS: atom_id res chain seq x y z
N GLY A 1 28.95 22.86 -32.86
CA GLY A 1 27.79 23.76 -33.02
C GLY A 1 27.71 24.62 -31.79
N GLN A 2 27.52 25.94 -31.95
CA GLN A 2 27.42 26.88 -30.83
C GLN A 2 26.20 26.54 -29.97
N THR A 3 26.40 26.31 -28.67
CA THR A 3 25.33 26.11 -27.69
C THR A 3 24.63 27.45 -27.45
N GLY A 4 23.35 27.56 -27.81
CA GLY A 4 22.53 28.73 -27.51
C GLY A 4 22.36 28.96 -26.00
N PRO A 5 21.83 30.13 -25.58
CA PRO A 5 21.70 30.48 -24.17
C PRO A 5 20.84 29.47 -23.38
N SER A 6 21.25 29.16 -22.15
CA SER A 6 20.59 28.19 -21.27
C SER A 6 19.38 28.77 -20.54
N CYS A 7 18.44 27.93 -20.13
CA CYS A 7 17.34 28.33 -19.25
C CYS A 7 17.88 28.85 -17.91
N GLN A 8 17.25 29.90 -17.36
CA GLN A 8 17.52 30.40 -16.02
C GLN A 8 16.34 30.10 -15.10
N PHE A 9 16.56 29.26 -14.10
CA PHE A 9 15.59 28.93 -13.07
C PHE A 9 16.12 29.33 -11.68
N PRO A 10 15.26 29.82 -10.77
CA PRO A 10 13.88 30.22 -11.04
C PRO A 10 13.79 31.51 -11.87
N PHE A 11 12.69 31.72 -12.59
CA PHE A 11 12.36 33.02 -13.18
C PHE A 11 10.90 33.40 -12.89
N ILE A 12 10.61 34.69 -12.79
CA ILE A 12 9.27 35.22 -12.58
C ILE A 12 8.72 35.72 -13.91
N TYR A 13 7.53 35.27 -14.28
CA TYR A 13 6.84 35.77 -15.46
C TYR A 13 5.35 35.97 -15.14
N LYS A 14 4.82 37.16 -15.44
CA LYS A 14 3.45 37.57 -15.08
C LYS A 14 3.10 37.37 -13.59
N GLY A 15 4.07 37.61 -12.71
CA GLY A 15 3.90 37.53 -11.25
C GLY A 15 4.04 36.12 -10.66
N GLU A 16 4.17 35.09 -11.49
CA GLU A 16 4.33 33.69 -11.06
C GLU A 16 5.79 33.25 -11.16
N THR A 17 6.27 32.47 -10.17
CA THR A 17 7.63 31.93 -10.15
C THR A 17 7.67 30.56 -10.82
N TYR A 18 8.55 30.41 -11.82
CA TYR A 18 8.76 29.19 -12.58
C TYR A 18 10.13 28.60 -12.27
N THR A 19 10.14 27.35 -11.79
CA THR A 19 11.34 26.54 -11.59
C THR A 19 11.56 25.52 -12.72
N THR A 20 10.65 25.48 -13.69
CA THR A 20 10.66 24.63 -14.88
C THR A 20 10.07 25.40 -16.08
N CYS A 21 10.12 24.80 -17.27
CA CYS A 21 9.54 25.41 -18.46
C CYS A 21 8.02 25.58 -18.35
N THR A 22 7.49 26.65 -18.93
CA THR A 22 6.08 27.02 -18.91
C THR A 22 5.50 27.11 -20.32
N LYS A 23 4.19 26.88 -20.47
CA LYS A 23 3.46 27.16 -21.73
C LYS A 23 2.79 28.53 -21.73
N VAL A 24 2.87 29.25 -20.61
CA VAL A 24 2.12 30.48 -20.42
C VAL A 24 2.52 31.51 -21.47
N SER A 25 1.54 31.99 -22.24
CA SER A 25 1.68 32.98 -23.31
C SER A 25 2.43 32.51 -24.57
N ASP A 26 2.72 31.22 -24.71
CA ASP A 26 3.20 30.68 -25.99
C ASP A 26 2.00 30.36 -26.90
N PRO A 27 1.92 30.95 -28.12
CA PRO A 27 0.76 30.82 -29.00
C PRO A 27 0.60 29.42 -29.60
N GLU A 28 1.65 28.59 -29.59
CA GLU A 28 1.63 27.21 -30.09
C GLU A 28 1.56 26.17 -28.96
N GLY A 29 1.43 26.63 -27.70
CA GLY A 29 1.40 25.76 -26.53
C GLY A 29 2.73 25.02 -26.27
N LYS A 30 3.85 25.54 -26.80
CA LYS A 30 5.18 24.99 -26.59
C LYS A 30 5.74 25.42 -25.24
N PHE A 31 6.43 24.50 -24.58
CA PHE A 31 7.16 24.82 -23.35
C PHE A 31 8.33 25.75 -23.65
N TRP A 32 8.48 26.80 -22.85
CA TRP A 32 9.57 27.75 -22.95
C TRP A 32 10.12 28.10 -21.57
N CYS A 33 11.34 28.61 -21.52
CA CYS A 33 12.00 29.11 -20.33
C CYS A 33 12.63 30.48 -20.59
N SER A 34 12.77 31.29 -19.54
CA SER A 34 13.55 32.52 -19.62
C SER A 34 15.04 32.18 -19.82
N THR A 35 15.70 32.85 -20.75
CA THR A 35 17.17 32.78 -20.90
C THR A 35 17.86 33.99 -20.27
N LYS A 36 17.09 34.97 -19.78
CA LYS A 36 17.60 36.17 -19.12
C LYS A 36 16.60 36.74 -18.11
N THR A 37 17.04 36.95 -16.89
CA THR A 37 16.27 37.60 -15.83
C THR A 37 16.92 38.91 -15.36
N ASP A 38 16.14 39.77 -14.71
CA ASP A 38 16.66 40.91 -13.95
C ASP A 38 17.17 40.49 -12.56
N ARG A 39 17.59 41.45 -11.72
CA ARG A 39 18.11 41.18 -10.36
C ARG A 39 17.05 40.62 -9.39
N GLN A 40 15.78 40.66 -9.76
CA GLN A 40 14.65 40.14 -8.98
C GLN A 40 14.09 38.85 -9.59
N ASN A 41 14.83 38.22 -10.51
CA ASN A 41 14.44 37.05 -11.29
C ASN A 41 13.29 37.28 -12.29
N ASN A 42 12.84 38.52 -12.55
CA ASN A 42 11.81 38.73 -13.58
C ASN A 42 12.36 38.47 -14.97
N HIS A 43 11.60 37.75 -15.79
CA HIS A 43 11.91 37.55 -17.20
C HIS A 43 12.01 38.89 -17.94
N VAL A 44 13.16 39.13 -18.58
CA VAL A 44 13.39 40.34 -19.37
C VAL A 44 12.74 40.19 -20.75
N SER A 45 11.58 40.82 -20.94
CA SER A 45 10.81 40.74 -22.19
C SER A 45 11.52 41.47 -23.35
N GLY A 46 11.34 40.97 -24.59
CA GLY A 46 11.95 41.52 -25.81
C GLY A 46 13.34 40.94 -26.13
N GLY A 47 13.74 41.00 -27.41
CA GLY A 47 15.10 40.62 -27.85
C GLY A 47 15.44 39.12 -27.83
N GLY A 48 14.44 38.22 -27.81
CA GLY A 48 14.69 36.77 -27.85
C GLY A 48 15.23 36.17 -26.55
N ASN A 49 14.98 36.82 -25.40
CA ASN A 49 15.39 36.36 -24.07
C ASN A 49 14.59 35.15 -23.53
N PHE A 50 14.10 34.32 -24.43
CA PHE A 50 13.43 33.07 -24.14
C PHE A 50 13.89 32.03 -25.16
N LYS A 51 13.71 30.76 -24.81
CA LYS A 51 13.80 29.69 -25.80
C LYS A 51 12.72 28.66 -25.56
N HIS A 52 12.32 27.97 -26.61
CA HIS A 52 11.55 26.74 -26.48
C HIS A 52 12.43 25.67 -25.85
N CYS A 53 11.88 25.02 -24.84
CA CYS A 53 12.60 24.01 -24.10
C CYS A 53 12.80 22.76 -24.95
N THR A 54 14.03 22.28 -25.00
CA THR A 54 14.36 20.96 -25.53
C THR A 54 14.08 19.88 -24.50
N SER A 55 14.14 18.61 -24.89
CA SER A 55 14.08 17.46 -23.97
C SER A 55 15.14 17.50 -22.86
N ALA A 56 16.27 18.19 -23.09
CA ALA A 56 17.29 18.44 -22.07
C ALA A 56 16.92 19.59 -21.11
N ASP A 57 16.22 20.63 -21.60
CA ASP A 57 15.79 21.79 -20.81
C ASP A 57 14.53 21.54 -19.97
N LEU A 58 13.68 20.65 -20.47
CA LEU A 58 12.62 20.01 -19.68
C LEU A 58 13.21 19.14 -18.56
N GLY A 59 14.53 18.92 -18.58
CA GLY A 59 15.21 17.90 -17.83
C GLY A 59 14.64 16.52 -18.12
N SER A 60 15.29 15.53 -17.56
CA SER A 60 14.62 14.38 -16.97
C SER A 60 13.57 14.74 -15.90
N LYS A 61 12.99 15.96 -15.92
CA LYS A 61 11.95 16.49 -15.03
C LYS A 61 10.58 16.67 -15.73
N GLY A 62 10.49 16.37 -17.03
CA GLY A 62 9.23 16.33 -17.77
C GLY A 62 9.12 15.17 -18.79
N ALA A 63 10.18 14.40 -19.00
CA ALA A 63 10.04 13.10 -19.63
C ALA A 63 9.52 12.12 -18.58
N ALA A 64 8.41 11.46 -18.90
CA ALA A 64 7.92 10.36 -18.09
C ALA A 64 9.05 9.38 -17.77
N PRO A 65 9.20 8.89 -16.51
CA PRO A 65 9.99 7.70 -16.25
C PRO A 65 9.68 6.63 -17.32
N ARG A 66 10.68 6.27 -18.15
CA ARG A 66 10.54 5.21 -19.15
C ARG A 66 11.02 3.89 -18.53
N ALA A 67 10.10 2.92 -18.53
CA ALA A 67 10.08 1.59 -17.85
C ALA A 67 9.61 1.66 -16.39
N SER A 68 8.84 0.74 -15.82
CA SER A 68 8.19 -0.49 -16.28
C SER A 68 6.68 -0.26 -16.49
N VAL A 69 6.11 -0.74 -17.60
CA VAL A 69 4.68 -1.13 -17.61
C VAL A 69 4.58 -2.65 -17.65
N PHE A 70 5.49 -3.38 -18.31
CA PHE A 70 5.49 -4.85 -18.28
C PHE A 70 6.89 -5.49 -18.39
N GLN A 71 7.93 -4.91 -17.77
CA GLN A 71 9.18 -5.69 -17.61
C GLN A 71 8.91 -6.83 -16.62
N GLN A 72 8.76 -8.04 -17.15
CA GLN A 72 8.72 -9.26 -16.35
C GLN A 72 10.14 -9.71 -16.08
N HIS A 73 10.61 -9.59 -14.84
CA HIS A 73 11.70 -10.45 -14.40
C HIS A 73 11.13 -11.86 -14.32
N ARG A 74 11.35 -12.64 -15.39
CA ARG A 74 11.09 -14.08 -15.34
C ARG A 74 12.28 -14.70 -14.61
N PRO A 75 12.05 -15.37 -13.48
CA PRO A 75 13.10 -16.18 -12.88
C PRO A 75 13.55 -17.26 -13.90
N PRO A 76 14.81 -17.73 -13.82
CA PRO A 76 15.34 -18.70 -14.77
C PRO A 76 14.46 -19.97 -14.81
N GLN A 77 14.23 -20.54 -16.00
CA GLN A 77 13.52 -21.82 -16.10
C GLN A 77 14.28 -22.90 -15.31
N ALA A 78 13.54 -23.65 -14.47
CA ALA A 78 14.09 -24.77 -13.73
C ALA A 78 14.59 -25.86 -14.68
N THR A 79 15.84 -26.29 -14.52
CA THR A 79 16.43 -27.38 -15.30
C THR A 79 16.23 -28.70 -14.57
N SER A 80 15.74 -29.73 -15.27
CA SER A 80 15.22 -30.94 -14.62
C SER A 80 16.25 -31.98 -14.18
N ARG A 81 17.57 -31.76 -14.33
CA ARG A 81 18.57 -32.77 -13.92
C ARG A 81 19.87 -32.12 -13.43
N TYR A 82 20.13 -32.24 -12.14
CA TYR A 82 21.47 -32.11 -11.56
C TYR A 82 22.11 -33.51 -11.52
N GLY A 83 23.42 -33.60 -11.69
CA GLY A 83 24.13 -34.89 -11.72
C GLY A 83 24.07 -35.63 -10.36
N ASN A 84 24.36 -36.93 -10.35
CA ASN A 84 24.26 -37.79 -9.15
C ASN A 84 25.02 -37.24 -7.92
N SER A 85 26.17 -36.57 -8.11
CA SER A 85 26.95 -35.96 -7.03
C SER A 85 26.26 -34.73 -6.42
N GLN A 86 25.61 -33.90 -7.24
CA GLN A 86 24.87 -32.72 -6.78
C GLN A 86 23.58 -33.10 -6.05
N GLY A 87 22.94 -34.21 -6.41
CA GLY A 87 21.76 -34.72 -5.71
C GLY A 87 22.03 -35.09 -4.25
N SER A 88 23.20 -35.64 -3.94
CA SER A 88 23.60 -35.96 -2.55
C SER A 88 23.79 -34.70 -1.70
N ILE A 89 24.43 -33.66 -2.27
CA ILE A 89 24.64 -32.37 -1.61
C ILE A 89 23.29 -31.72 -1.30
N ILE A 90 22.40 -31.63 -2.30
CA ILE A 90 21.05 -31.06 -2.15
C ILE A 90 20.29 -31.75 -1.01
N ASN A 91 20.29 -33.09 -0.99
CA ASN A 91 19.61 -33.85 0.08
C ASN A 91 20.22 -33.60 1.46
N ASN A 92 21.54 -33.42 1.56
CA ASN A 92 22.20 -33.09 2.82
C ASN A 92 21.83 -31.68 3.30
N SER A 93 21.87 -30.68 2.41
CA SER A 93 21.49 -29.31 2.75
C SER A 93 20.03 -29.21 3.19
N ILE A 94 19.13 -30.00 2.58
CA ILE A 94 17.73 -30.09 3.02
C ILE A 94 17.62 -30.66 4.43
N ARG A 95 18.35 -31.75 4.76
CA ARG A 95 18.33 -32.31 6.12
C ARG A 95 18.80 -31.30 7.16
N LYS A 96 19.86 -30.54 6.85
CA LYS A 96 20.33 -29.45 7.73
C LYS A 96 19.26 -28.37 7.91
N GLY A 97 18.61 -27.93 6.82
CA GLY A 97 17.53 -26.93 6.90
C GLY A 97 16.32 -27.40 7.73
N ILE A 98 15.92 -28.67 7.61
CA ILE A 98 14.87 -29.25 8.46
C ILE A 98 15.30 -29.27 9.93
N HIS A 99 16.55 -29.68 10.19
CA HIS A 99 17.09 -29.73 11.55
C HIS A 99 17.15 -28.33 12.21
N ASP A 100 17.63 -27.32 11.48
CA ASP A 100 17.67 -25.94 11.96
C ASP A 100 16.27 -25.40 12.24
N LYS A 101 15.29 -25.74 11.39
CA LYS A 101 13.89 -25.35 11.63
C LYS A 101 13.33 -25.98 12.90
N GLN A 102 13.61 -27.26 13.14
CA GLN A 102 13.19 -27.97 14.35
C GLN A 102 13.83 -27.34 15.60
N LYS A 103 15.12 -27.03 15.54
CA LYS A 103 15.84 -26.34 16.61
C LYS A 103 15.22 -24.96 16.90
N SER A 104 14.91 -24.19 15.85
CA SER A 104 14.24 -22.90 15.94
C SER A 104 12.86 -23.02 16.63
N ASP A 105 12.08 -24.07 16.32
CA ASP A 105 10.80 -24.35 17.00
C ASP A 105 10.98 -24.71 18.49
N GLU A 106 12.05 -25.43 18.85
CA GLU A 106 12.37 -25.77 20.24
C GLU A 106 12.83 -24.54 21.04
N GLU A 107 13.65 -23.68 20.43
CA GLU A 107 14.10 -22.41 21.01
C GLU A 107 12.93 -21.45 21.22
N GLU A 108 12.02 -21.34 20.24
CA GLU A 108 10.78 -20.57 20.36
C GLU A 108 9.93 -21.01 21.56
N LYS A 109 9.69 -22.33 21.69
CA LYS A 109 8.96 -22.90 22.84
C LYS A 109 9.66 -22.61 24.17
N SER A 110 10.99 -22.68 24.20
CA SER A 110 11.80 -22.39 25.39
C SER A 110 11.70 -20.91 25.79
N LEU A 111 11.78 -19.99 24.82
CA LEU A 111 11.63 -18.55 25.05
C LEU A 111 10.25 -18.23 25.63
N PHE A 112 9.18 -18.76 25.05
CA PHE A 112 7.83 -18.54 25.58
C PHE A 112 7.60 -19.20 26.93
N GLY A 113 8.14 -20.40 27.17
CA GLY A 113 8.11 -21.04 28.49
C GLY A 113 8.82 -20.23 29.57
N ARG A 114 9.79 -19.38 29.19
CA ARG A 114 10.49 -18.42 30.07
C ARG A 114 9.81 -17.04 30.15
N GLY A 115 8.65 -16.85 29.52
CA GLY A 115 7.92 -15.58 29.51
C GLY A 115 8.51 -14.50 28.60
N PHE A 116 9.24 -14.87 27.53
CA PHE A 116 9.73 -13.92 26.51
C PHE A 116 8.65 -13.56 25.49
N THR A 117 7.57 -12.97 25.98
CA THR A 117 6.44 -12.53 25.17
C THR A 117 6.19 -11.04 25.33
N ILE A 118 5.63 -10.44 24.30
CA ILE A 118 5.43 -9.00 24.27
C ILE A 118 4.35 -8.60 25.26
N LYS A 119 4.61 -7.57 26.06
CA LYS A 119 3.66 -7.09 27.07
C LYS A 119 2.35 -6.66 26.41
N ARG A 120 1.25 -7.31 26.79
CA ARG A 120 -0.10 -6.97 26.33
C ARG A 120 -0.41 -5.49 26.57
N GLY A 121 -0.99 -4.82 25.57
CA GLY A 121 -1.30 -3.40 25.63
C GLY A 121 -0.08 -2.47 25.57
N SER A 122 1.13 -2.98 25.27
CA SER A 122 2.24 -2.10 24.90
C SER A 122 2.10 -1.58 23.46
N PRO A 123 2.75 -0.47 23.08
CA PRO A 123 2.75 -0.01 21.69
C PRO A 123 3.24 -1.09 20.70
N GLY A 124 4.26 -1.86 21.09
CA GLY A 124 4.76 -2.98 20.31
C GLY A 124 3.74 -4.12 20.16
N TYR A 125 2.96 -4.41 21.20
CA TYR A 125 1.88 -5.40 21.13
C TYR A 125 0.81 -4.98 20.11
N TRP A 126 0.37 -3.73 20.15
CA TRP A 126 -0.61 -3.22 19.18
C TRP A 126 -0.11 -3.29 17.76
N HIS A 127 1.16 -2.91 17.52
CA HIS A 127 1.77 -3.06 16.21
C HIS A 127 1.78 -4.50 15.70
N LEU A 128 1.99 -5.51 16.55
CA LEU A 128 1.90 -6.91 16.11
C LEU A 128 0.45 -7.35 15.86
N ARG A 129 -0.51 -6.91 16.70
CA ARG A 129 -1.91 -7.38 16.66
C ARG A 129 -2.73 -6.80 15.51
N VAL A 130 -2.41 -5.60 15.01
CA VAL A 130 -3.08 -5.01 13.83
C VAL A 130 -2.98 -5.93 12.61
N PHE A 131 -1.94 -6.78 12.53
CA PHE A 131 -1.65 -7.62 11.37
C PHE A 131 -1.94 -9.09 11.65
N ARG A 132 -3.22 -9.41 11.85
CA ARG A 132 -3.65 -10.78 12.14
C ARG A 132 -3.33 -11.77 11.04
N THR A 133 -3.11 -13.01 11.46
CA THR A 133 -2.96 -14.15 10.58
C THR A 133 -4.26 -14.96 10.47
N GLY A 134 -4.50 -15.55 9.28
CA GLY A 134 -5.50 -16.59 9.11
C GLY A 134 -4.98 -17.95 9.62
N PRO A 135 -5.87 -18.94 9.87
CA PRO A 135 -5.49 -20.21 10.49
C PRO A 135 -4.48 -21.04 9.66
N THR A 136 -4.31 -20.76 8.37
CA THR A 136 -3.35 -21.49 7.52
C THR A 136 -1.99 -20.80 7.40
N THR A 137 -1.90 -19.52 7.77
CA THR A 137 -0.69 -18.70 7.61
C THR A 137 0.50 -19.24 8.42
N PRO A 138 0.36 -19.70 9.68
CA PRO A 138 1.48 -20.29 10.43
C PRO A 138 2.14 -21.49 9.72
N GLN A 139 1.34 -22.37 9.11
CA GLN A 139 1.88 -23.50 8.35
C GLN A 139 2.61 -23.03 7.08
N LYS A 140 2.12 -22.01 6.40
CA LYS A 140 2.79 -21.42 5.22
C LYS A 140 4.13 -20.80 5.61
N GLN A 141 4.18 -20.07 6.72
CA GLN A 141 5.41 -19.52 7.30
C GLN A 141 6.41 -20.63 7.63
N HIS A 142 5.97 -21.69 8.33
CA HIS A 142 6.81 -22.83 8.67
C HIS A 142 7.44 -23.48 7.42
N ASN A 143 6.63 -23.72 6.39
CA ASN A 143 7.07 -24.30 5.12
C ASN A 143 8.10 -23.40 4.42
N ALA A 144 7.82 -22.10 4.31
CA ALA A 144 8.69 -21.13 3.67
C ALA A 144 10.04 -21.01 4.40
N LEU A 145 10.02 -20.92 5.73
CA LEU A 145 11.25 -20.82 6.53
C LEU A 145 12.11 -22.09 6.45
N THR A 146 11.48 -23.28 6.42
CA THR A 146 12.21 -24.54 6.22
C THR A 146 12.95 -24.57 4.88
N ILE A 147 12.27 -24.17 3.80
CA ILE A 147 12.87 -24.09 2.46
C ILE A 147 13.98 -23.02 2.42
N ALA A 148 13.81 -21.91 3.13
CA ALA A 148 14.82 -20.85 3.25
C ALA A 148 16.10 -21.35 3.93
N MET A 149 15.97 -22.00 5.09
CA MET A 149 17.11 -22.59 5.81
C MET A 149 17.84 -23.63 4.96
N ALA A 150 17.08 -24.50 4.26
CA ALA A 150 17.67 -25.43 3.30
C ALA A 150 18.38 -24.71 2.14
N SER A 151 17.85 -23.57 1.67
CA SER A 151 18.48 -22.74 0.63
C SER A 151 19.79 -22.13 1.10
N SER A 152 19.88 -21.63 2.33
CA SER A 152 21.13 -21.09 2.90
C SER A 152 22.23 -22.16 3.00
N HIS A 153 21.88 -23.37 3.47
CA HIS A 153 22.81 -24.50 3.46
C HIS A 153 23.23 -24.90 2.06
N MET A 154 22.28 -24.94 1.12
CA MET A 154 22.55 -25.32 -0.26
C MET A 154 23.45 -24.32 -0.97
N GLN A 155 23.28 -23.02 -0.69
CA GLN A 155 24.17 -21.96 -1.18
C GLN A 155 25.61 -22.20 -0.74
N THR A 156 25.79 -22.50 0.55
CA THR A 156 27.10 -22.74 1.16
C THR A 156 27.73 -24.04 0.66
N ASP A 157 26.99 -25.15 0.70
CA ASP A 157 27.50 -26.49 0.34
C ASP A 157 27.83 -26.61 -1.17
N LEU A 158 27.18 -25.82 -2.02
CA LEU A 158 27.47 -25.74 -3.47
C LEU A 158 28.49 -24.66 -3.83
N GLY A 159 28.98 -23.86 -2.87
CA GLY A 159 29.94 -22.78 -3.11
C GLY A 159 29.42 -21.69 -4.05
N LEU A 160 28.13 -21.38 -3.99
CA LEU A 160 27.51 -20.39 -4.88
C LEU A 160 27.76 -18.97 -4.37
N SER A 161 28.24 -18.09 -5.24
CA SER A 161 28.49 -16.69 -4.94
C SER A 161 27.24 -15.82 -5.04
N PHE A 162 27.21 -14.73 -4.27
CA PHE A 162 26.20 -13.67 -4.35
C PHE A 162 26.19 -13.05 -5.76
N GLY A 163 25.03 -13.06 -6.42
CA GLY A 163 24.83 -12.46 -7.75
C GLY A 163 23.40 -11.95 -7.89
N ARG A 164 23.11 -11.25 -9.00
CA ARG A 164 21.78 -10.62 -9.24
C ARG A 164 20.61 -11.61 -9.30
N THR A 165 20.87 -12.89 -9.58
CA THR A 165 19.87 -13.96 -9.57
C THR A 165 20.47 -15.17 -8.88
N SER A 166 19.79 -15.72 -7.88
CA SER A 166 20.28 -16.91 -7.18
C SER A 166 20.24 -18.13 -8.10
N PRO A 167 21.38 -18.82 -8.35
CA PRO A 167 21.39 -20.07 -9.13
C PRO A 167 20.48 -21.15 -8.54
N LEU A 168 20.15 -21.06 -7.24
CA LEU A 168 19.25 -21.97 -6.54
C LEU A 168 17.83 -21.95 -7.09
N GLN A 169 17.39 -20.85 -7.69
CA GLN A 169 16.05 -20.75 -8.27
C GLN A 169 15.85 -21.70 -9.48
N LYS A 170 16.93 -22.29 -10.01
CA LYS A 170 16.83 -23.35 -11.03
C LYS A 170 16.52 -24.72 -10.44
N ILE A 171 16.58 -24.87 -9.12
CA ILE A 171 16.32 -26.11 -8.37
C ILE A 171 14.89 -26.07 -7.84
N GLY A 172 14.05 -26.97 -8.35
CA GLY A 172 12.67 -27.11 -7.89
C GLY A 172 12.57 -27.93 -6.60
N VAL A 173 11.80 -27.44 -5.64
CA VAL A 173 11.50 -28.11 -4.36
C VAL A 173 10.57 -29.30 -4.58
N ARG A 174 9.69 -29.27 -5.60
CA ARG A 174 8.73 -30.34 -5.90
C ARG A 174 9.35 -31.71 -6.16
N ASN A 175 10.65 -31.76 -6.52
CA ASN A 175 11.37 -33.00 -6.81
C ASN A 175 12.24 -33.46 -5.63
N THR A 176 12.00 -32.94 -4.42
CA THR A 176 12.75 -33.29 -3.21
C THR A 176 11.81 -33.81 -2.11
N ASN A 177 12.36 -34.18 -0.96
CA ASN A 177 11.61 -34.56 0.23
C ASN A 177 10.84 -33.40 0.89
N LEU A 178 10.93 -32.17 0.37
CA LEU A 178 10.11 -31.03 0.81
C LEU A 178 8.90 -30.79 -0.11
N SER A 179 8.59 -31.69 -1.04
CA SER A 179 7.54 -31.49 -2.05
C SER A 179 6.14 -31.22 -1.48
N ASN A 180 5.85 -31.74 -0.28
CA ASN A 180 4.60 -31.52 0.45
C ASN A 180 4.46 -30.10 1.03
N MET A 181 5.55 -29.33 1.10
CA MET A 181 5.54 -27.93 1.53
C MET A 181 5.17 -26.96 0.40
N CYS A 182 5.14 -27.44 -0.85
CA CYS A 182 4.81 -26.62 -2.01
C CYS A 182 3.32 -26.27 -2.08
N PRO A 183 2.97 -25.05 -2.56
CA PRO A 183 1.58 -24.65 -2.71
C PRO A 183 0.86 -25.52 -3.74
N VAL A 184 -0.42 -25.78 -3.48
CA VAL A 184 -1.32 -26.49 -4.40
C VAL A 184 -1.87 -25.51 -5.43
N GLN A 185 -1.93 -25.92 -6.70
CA GLN A 185 -2.51 -25.10 -7.75
C GLN A 185 -4.04 -25.11 -7.66
N PRO A 186 -4.71 -23.94 -7.62
CA PRO A 186 -6.16 -23.87 -7.61
C PRO A 186 -6.75 -24.47 -8.89
N LYS A 187 -7.90 -25.13 -8.77
CA LYS A 187 -8.68 -25.63 -9.91
C LYS A 187 -9.77 -24.62 -10.26
N CYS A 188 -9.95 -24.34 -11.55
CA CYS A 188 -11.00 -23.45 -12.03
C CYS A 188 -12.11 -24.26 -12.74
N PRO A 189 -13.08 -24.82 -12.00
CA PRO A 189 -14.09 -25.69 -12.58
C PRO A 189 -15.04 -24.96 -13.54
N ASN A 190 -15.26 -23.65 -13.32
CA ASN A 190 -16.06 -22.81 -14.20
C ASN A 190 -15.22 -21.63 -14.74
N PRO A 191 -14.57 -21.75 -15.91
CA PRO A 191 -13.83 -20.65 -16.51
C PRO A 191 -14.73 -19.48 -16.97
N ASN A 192 -16.04 -19.73 -17.10
CA ASN A 192 -17.05 -18.74 -17.48
C ASN A 192 -17.86 -18.23 -16.27
N ALA A 193 -17.28 -18.29 -15.07
CA ALA A 193 -17.93 -17.74 -13.88
C ALA A 193 -18.15 -16.23 -14.03
N LYS A 194 -19.37 -15.78 -13.74
CA LYS A 194 -19.73 -14.35 -13.76
C LYS A 194 -19.13 -13.57 -12.60
N TYR A 195 -18.95 -14.20 -11.44
CA TYR A 195 -18.48 -13.55 -10.21
C TYR A 195 -17.07 -13.99 -9.83
N ARG A 196 -16.34 -13.10 -9.14
CA ARG A 196 -15.03 -13.41 -8.54
C ARG A 196 -15.18 -14.46 -7.45
N THR A 197 -14.21 -15.36 -7.32
CA THR A 197 -14.10 -16.19 -6.11
C THR A 197 -13.86 -15.30 -4.88
N ALA A 198 -14.08 -15.85 -3.69
CA ALA A 198 -13.86 -15.12 -2.45
C ALA A 198 -12.37 -14.91 -2.13
N ASP A 199 -11.51 -15.82 -2.59
CA ASP A 199 -10.06 -15.78 -2.38
C ASP A 199 -9.28 -15.11 -3.51
N GLY A 200 -9.96 -14.61 -4.56
CA GLY A 200 -9.31 -13.99 -5.73
C GLY A 200 -8.69 -14.98 -6.73
N SER A 201 -8.73 -16.29 -6.46
CA SER A 201 -8.27 -17.31 -7.41
C SER A 201 -9.11 -17.33 -8.70
N CYS A 202 -8.60 -18.00 -9.74
CA CYS A 202 -9.30 -18.20 -11.01
C CYS A 202 -9.70 -16.92 -11.76
N ASN A 203 -9.17 -15.76 -11.38
CA ASN A 203 -9.22 -14.56 -12.20
C ASN A 203 -8.48 -14.80 -13.52
N ASN A 204 -7.21 -15.21 -13.42
CA ASN A 204 -6.43 -15.67 -14.56
C ASN A 204 -6.63 -17.18 -14.77
N ILE A 205 -7.24 -17.59 -15.89
CA ILE A 205 -7.53 -19.01 -16.16
C ILE A 205 -6.26 -19.81 -16.47
N ARG A 206 -5.20 -19.17 -17.00
CA ARG A 206 -3.91 -19.84 -17.30
C ARG A 206 -3.05 -20.01 -16.06
N ASN A 207 -3.14 -19.06 -15.13
CA ASN A 207 -2.41 -19.06 -13.86
C ASN A 207 -3.40 -18.82 -12.70
N PRO A 208 -4.17 -19.84 -12.28
CA PRO A 208 -5.27 -19.71 -11.31
C PRO A 208 -4.93 -19.07 -9.96
N HIS A 209 -3.66 -19.08 -9.57
CA HIS A 209 -3.18 -18.53 -8.32
C HIS A 209 -2.82 -17.04 -8.42
N TRP A 210 -2.72 -16.45 -9.62
CA TRP A 210 -2.47 -15.02 -9.75
C TRP A 210 -3.66 -14.25 -9.17
N GLY A 211 -3.35 -13.42 -8.19
CA GLY A 211 -4.24 -12.59 -7.41
C GLY A 211 -4.95 -13.28 -6.25
N MET A 212 -4.63 -14.54 -5.98
CA MET A 212 -5.19 -15.28 -4.85
C MET A 212 -4.63 -14.76 -3.51
N SER A 213 -5.46 -14.76 -2.46
CA SER A 213 -5.04 -14.43 -1.10
C SER A 213 -4.06 -15.44 -0.51
N GLU A 214 -3.30 -14.99 0.48
CA GLU A 214 -2.26 -15.77 1.16
C GLU A 214 -1.24 -16.39 0.18
N THR A 215 -0.81 -15.59 -0.79
CA THR A 215 0.22 -15.91 -1.79
C THR A 215 1.39 -14.91 -1.73
N PRO A 216 2.57 -15.25 -2.27
CA PRO A 216 3.72 -14.35 -2.22
C PRO A 216 3.49 -13.04 -2.99
N LEU A 217 4.05 -11.97 -2.46
CA LEU A 217 4.26 -10.73 -3.19
C LEU A 217 5.18 -10.96 -4.40
N ARG A 218 4.96 -10.18 -5.45
CA ARG A 218 5.86 -10.15 -6.61
C ARG A 218 7.00 -9.16 -6.36
N ARG A 219 8.07 -9.23 -7.15
CA ARG A 219 9.12 -8.20 -7.15
C ARG A 219 9.27 -7.48 -8.50
N LEU A 220 9.57 -6.19 -8.43
CA LEU A 220 10.05 -5.38 -9.54
C LEU A 220 11.57 -5.48 -9.69
N LEU A 221 12.30 -5.59 -8.57
CA LEU A 221 13.74 -5.71 -8.49
C LEU A 221 14.13 -7.00 -7.74
N PRO A 222 15.25 -7.65 -8.08
CA PRO A 222 15.76 -8.77 -7.28
C PRO A 222 15.92 -8.40 -5.79
N PRO A 223 15.63 -9.32 -4.85
CA PRO A 223 15.77 -9.05 -3.42
C PRO A 223 17.24 -8.81 -3.04
N LYS A 224 17.47 -7.89 -2.09
CA LYS A 224 18.77 -7.59 -1.49
C LYS A 224 18.88 -8.04 -0.04
N TYR A 225 18.92 -9.35 0.18
CA TYR A 225 19.30 -9.92 1.47
C TYR A 225 20.83 -9.85 1.64
N GLU A 226 21.30 -9.70 2.87
CA GLU A 226 22.72 -9.69 3.25
C GLU A 226 23.40 -11.01 2.86
N ASP A 227 22.75 -12.14 3.14
CA ASP A 227 23.17 -13.49 2.76
C ASP A 227 22.60 -13.94 1.39
N GLY A 228 21.92 -13.04 0.67
CA GLY A 228 21.25 -13.35 -0.59
C GLY A 228 20.04 -14.30 -0.47
N ILE A 229 19.66 -14.74 0.73
CA ILE A 229 18.56 -15.68 0.96
C ILE A 229 17.50 -15.10 1.90
N ARG A 230 17.87 -14.72 3.12
CA ARG A 230 16.90 -14.31 4.15
C ARG A 230 17.40 -13.26 5.13
N ASP A 231 18.68 -13.00 5.27
CA ASP A 231 19.18 -12.12 6.33
C ASP A 231 19.00 -10.64 5.93
N PRO A 232 18.33 -9.80 6.73
CA PRO A 232 18.06 -8.42 6.35
C PRO A 232 19.33 -7.64 6.05
N ARG A 233 19.25 -6.74 5.06
CA ARG A 233 20.39 -5.88 4.68
C ARG A 233 20.79 -4.96 5.84
N ILE A 234 22.04 -5.06 6.28
CA ILE A 234 22.59 -4.24 7.37
C ILE A 234 23.93 -3.58 7.01
N THR A 235 24.59 -4.02 5.93
CA THR A 235 25.89 -3.50 5.50
C THR A 235 25.77 -2.60 4.27
N SER A 236 26.50 -1.48 4.30
CA SER A 236 26.68 -0.56 3.17
C SER A 236 27.55 -1.19 2.09
N VAL A 237 27.42 -0.72 0.84
CA VAL A 237 28.35 -1.05 -0.25
C VAL A 237 29.82 -0.70 0.06
N THR A 238 30.07 0.13 1.09
CA THR A 238 31.41 0.48 1.59
C THR A 238 31.95 -0.49 2.65
N GLY A 239 31.18 -1.52 3.03
CA GLY A 239 31.52 -2.47 4.10
C GLY A 239 31.26 -1.97 5.52
N ARG A 240 30.70 -0.76 5.70
CA ARG A 240 30.31 -0.20 7.00
C ARG A 240 28.87 -0.55 7.35
N PRO A 241 28.45 -0.50 8.62
CA PRO A 241 27.03 -0.61 8.97
C PRO A 241 26.18 0.46 8.29
N LEU A 242 24.98 0.09 7.86
CA LEU A 242 23.96 1.05 7.42
C LEU A 242 23.51 1.94 8.58
N PRO A 243 23.05 3.17 8.31
CA PRO A 243 22.55 4.05 9.36
C PRO A 243 21.36 3.44 10.10
N LEU A 244 21.31 3.69 11.41
CA LEU A 244 20.18 3.32 12.26
C LEU A 244 18.90 3.97 11.72
N VAL A 245 17.83 3.18 11.56
CA VAL A 245 16.58 3.65 10.93
C VAL A 245 15.94 4.79 11.72
N ARG A 246 16.09 4.81 13.05
CA ARG A 246 15.60 5.91 13.87
C ARG A 246 16.35 7.22 13.62
N ARG A 247 17.65 7.15 13.35
CA ARG A 247 18.45 8.33 12.96
C ARG A 247 18.02 8.87 11.60
N LEU A 248 17.60 8.00 10.68
CA LEU A 248 17.02 8.43 9.40
C LEU A 248 15.68 9.13 9.61
N SER A 249 14.78 8.52 10.40
CA SER A 249 13.46 9.07 10.73
C SER A 249 13.58 10.46 11.35
N ASN A 250 14.33 10.62 12.45
CA ASN A 250 14.40 11.89 13.17
C ASN A 250 15.18 13.00 12.45
N SER A 251 16.00 12.66 11.45
CA SER A 251 16.81 13.63 10.70
C SER A 251 16.18 14.05 9.37
N ILE A 252 15.50 13.11 8.69
CA ILE A 252 14.93 13.34 7.36
C ILE A 252 13.42 13.52 7.43
N LEU A 253 12.70 12.72 8.22
CA LEU A 253 11.24 12.59 8.23
C LEU A 253 10.61 13.36 9.42
N ILE A 254 10.83 14.68 9.45
CA ILE A 254 10.53 15.53 10.62
C ILE A 254 9.07 15.99 10.67
N ASP A 255 8.56 16.33 11.84
CA ASP A 255 7.21 16.89 11.96
C ASP A 255 7.18 18.36 11.52
N ASN A 256 6.35 18.65 10.53
CA ASN A 256 6.05 19.99 10.08
C ASN A 256 4.63 20.02 9.51
N ASN A 257 3.79 20.87 10.08
CA ASN A 257 2.39 21.01 9.67
C ASN A 257 2.28 21.87 8.40
N GLN A 258 2.06 21.23 7.24
CA GLN A 258 1.82 21.85 5.94
C GLN A 258 0.56 21.28 5.27
N PRO A 259 -0.64 21.78 5.63
CA PRO A 259 -1.87 21.34 4.99
C PRO A 259 -1.87 21.66 3.48
N ASP A 260 -2.24 20.69 2.64
CA ASP A 260 -2.35 20.88 1.19
C ASP A 260 -3.58 21.77 0.86
N PRO A 261 -3.40 22.89 0.14
CA PRO A 261 -4.48 23.84 -0.11
C PRO A 261 -5.49 23.36 -1.18
N ARG A 262 -5.28 22.18 -1.79
CA ARG A 262 -6.09 21.68 -2.91
C ARG A 262 -6.94 20.48 -2.54
N PHE A 263 -6.48 19.63 -1.62
CA PHE A 263 -7.03 18.30 -1.43
C PHE A 263 -7.57 18.09 -0.02
N THR A 264 -8.71 17.40 0.05
CA THR A 264 -9.36 17.08 1.31
C THR A 264 -8.69 15.87 1.98
N LEU A 265 -8.99 15.68 3.26
CA LEU A 265 -8.54 14.52 4.04
C LEU A 265 -9.05 13.19 3.44
N SER A 266 -10.09 13.22 2.59
CA SER A 266 -10.55 12.06 1.82
C SER A 266 -9.43 11.44 0.97
N VAL A 267 -8.48 12.23 0.43
CA VAL A 267 -7.41 11.68 -0.42
C VAL A 267 -6.51 10.74 0.38
N MET A 268 -6.10 11.17 1.58
CA MET A 268 -5.35 10.34 2.53
C MET A 268 -6.16 9.12 2.97
N GLN A 269 -7.41 9.33 3.38
CA GLN A 269 -8.23 8.25 3.94
C GLN A 269 -8.55 7.17 2.90
N TRP A 270 -8.76 7.57 1.65
CA TRP A 270 -8.94 6.65 0.53
C TRP A 270 -7.66 5.90 0.18
N ALA A 271 -6.48 6.53 0.32
CA ALA A 271 -5.20 5.84 0.16
C ALA A 271 -5.07 4.67 1.14
N GLN A 272 -5.38 4.89 2.42
CA GLN A 272 -5.37 3.84 3.44
C GLN A 272 -6.41 2.75 3.13
N PHE A 273 -7.64 3.14 2.78
CA PHE A 273 -8.70 2.18 2.46
C PHE A 273 -8.34 1.29 1.27
N MET A 274 -7.72 1.87 0.22
CA MET A 274 -7.24 1.10 -0.93
C MET A 274 -6.00 0.25 -0.60
N ASP A 275 -5.10 0.71 0.27
CA ASP A 275 -3.98 -0.11 0.75
C ASP A 275 -4.51 -1.37 1.43
N HIS A 276 -5.57 -1.20 2.24
CA HIS A 276 -6.20 -2.28 2.98
C HIS A 276 -7.07 -3.21 2.13
N ASP A 277 -7.31 -2.88 0.85
CA ASP A 277 -7.92 -3.81 -0.10
C ASP A 277 -6.86 -4.64 -0.85
N LEU A 278 -5.61 -4.18 -0.88
CA LEU A 278 -4.57 -4.73 -1.74
C LEU A 278 -3.45 -5.44 -0.97
N THR A 279 -3.12 -4.97 0.22
CA THR A 279 -1.88 -5.34 0.91
C THR A 279 -2.06 -5.61 2.40
N LEU A 280 -1.56 -6.76 2.84
CA LEU A 280 -1.33 -7.10 4.25
C LEU A 280 -0.27 -8.20 4.36
N THR A 281 0.85 -7.90 5.01
CA THR A 281 1.83 -8.92 5.41
C THR A 281 1.89 -9.00 6.93
N PRO A 282 1.42 -10.09 7.53
CA PRO A 282 1.41 -10.26 8.98
C PRO A 282 2.74 -10.73 9.55
N PHE A 283 2.78 -10.83 10.88
CA PHE A 283 3.91 -11.34 11.64
C PHE A 283 3.69 -12.81 12.03
N PRO A 284 4.76 -13.57 12.31
CA PRO A 284 4.62 -14.83 13.03
C PRO A 284 3.93 -14.59 14.38
N GLU A 285 2.77 -15.19 14.57
CA GLU A 285 2.01 -15.18 15.83
C GLU A 285 2.13 -16.56 16.50
N THR A 286 2.25 -16.58 17.82
CA THR A 286 2.01 -17.78 18.61
C THR A 286 0.71 -17.67 19.39
N GLU A 287 0.15 -18.82 19.77
CA GLU A 287 -1.29 -19.03 19.96
C GLU A 287 -1.98 -18.06 20.95
N GLU A 288 -1.27 -17.33 21.82
CA GLU A 288 -1.90 -16.30 22.69
C GLU A 288 -1.09 -15.00 22.88
N GLU A 289 0.20 -14.93 22.49
CA GLU A 289 1.11 -13.81 22.81
C GLU A 289 2.07 -13.47 21.64
N GLY A 290 2.57 -12.24 21.55
CA GLY A 290 3.44 -11.80 20.46
C GLY A 290 4.94 -11.95 20.77
N ILE A 291 5.78 -12.05 19.74
CA ILE A 291 7.24 -12.16 19.89
C ILE A 291 7.82 -10.88 20.50
N ARG A 292 8.64 -11.03 21.55
CA ARG A 292 9.37 -9.96 22.21
C ARG A 292 10.82 -9.87 21.73
N CYS A 293 11.20 -8.73 21.18
CA CYS A 293 12.53 -8.42 20.67
C CYS A 293 13.27 -7.33 21.46
N CYS A 294 12.62 -6.75 22.47
CA CYS A 294 13.20 -5.80 23.41
C CYS A 294 12.88 -6.25 24.85
N THR A 295 13.64 -5.79 25.84
CA THR A 295 13.24 -5.93 27.25
C THR A 295 11.93 -5.19 27.52
N GLU A 296 11.29 -5.44 28.66
CA GLU A 296 10.05 -4.74 29.04
C GLU A 296 10.22 -3.21 29.14
N ASP A 297 11.42 -2.75 29.49
CA ASP A 297 11.80 -1.34 29.54
C ASP A 297 12.29 -0.79 28.19
N ASN A 298 12.02 -1.52 27.10
CA ASN A 298 12.46 -1.29 25.73
C ASN A 298 13.98 -1.02 25.59
N ASN A 299 14.78 -1.91 26.15
CA ASN A 299 16.22 -2.02 25.88
C ASN A 299 16.52 -3.24 25.01
N LEU A 300 17.71 -3.26 24.40
CA LEU A 300 18.13 -4.40 23.57
C LEU A 300 18.25 -5.67 24.42
N LEU A 301 17.76 -6.80 23.90
CA LEU A 301 17.95 -8.12 24.48
C LEU A 301 19.35 -8.66 24.16
N PRO A 302 19.95 -9.49 25.03
CA PRO A 302 21.12 -10.30 24.67
C PRO A 302 20.78 -11.25 23.51
N GLU A 303 21.78 -11.58 22.70
CA GLU A 303 21.61 -12.46 21.54
C GLU A 303 21.03 -13.84 21.90
N SER A 304 21.39 -14.39 23.07
CA SER A 304 20.87 -15.67 23.57
C SER A 304 19.37 -15.67 23.89
N ASP A 305 18.76 -14.49 24.03
CA ASP A 305 17.35 -14.32 24.33
C ASP A 305 16.56 -13.71 23.15
N LEU A 306 17.22 -13.49 22.00
CA LEU A 306 16.55 -13.03 20.80
C LEU A 306 15.90 -14.20 20.06
N HIS A 307 14.62 -14.06 19.79
CA HIS A 307 13.90 -14.96 18.91
C HIS A 307 14.42 -14.85 17.46
N GLU A 308 14.43 -15.94 16.68
CA GLU A 308 14.94 -15.91 15.29
C GLU A 308 14.14 -14.94 14.39
N GLY A 309 12.86 -14.73 14.71
CA GLY A 309 12.01 -13.73 14.07
C GLY A 309 12.29 -12.27 14.44
N CYS A 310 13.24 -11.99 15.35
CA CYS A 310 13.51 -10.63 15.80
C CYS A 310 14.43 -9.84 14.86
N PHE A 311 14.08 -8.58 14.64
CA PHE A 311 14.96 -7.62 13.98
C PHE A 311 14.77 -6.22 14.61
N PRO A 312 15.10 -6.06 15.91
CA PRO A 312 14.75 -4.89 16.69
C PRO A 312 15.32 -3.60 16.10
N ILE A 313 14.59 -2.50 16.28
CA ILE A 313 15.05 -1.18 15.89
C ILE A 313 15.86 -0.61 17.04
N GLU A 314 17.16 -0.43 16.82
CA GLU A 314 18.03 0.24 17.79
C GLU A 314 17.73 1.74 17.83
N LEU A 315 17.54 2.26 19.05
CA LEU A 315 17.33 3.68 19.31
C LEU A 315 18.65 4.31 19.80
N PRO A 316 19.16 5.34 19.11
CA PRO A 316 20.39 6.01 19.53
C PRO A 316 20.25 6.61 20.94
N ARG A 317 21.29 6.49 21.78
CA ARG A 317 21.29 7.10 23.13
C ARG A 317 21.21 8.63 23.09
N ASP A 318 21.66 9.24 21.99
CA ASP A 318 21.59 10.67 21.68
C ASP A 318 20.28 11.07 20.97
N ASP A 319 19.29 10.17 20.85
CA ASP A 319 17.97 10.51 20.29
C ASP A 319 17.28 11.57 21.17
N GLY A 320 16.88 12.69 20.56
CA GLY A 320 16.28 13.82 21.29
C GLY A 320 14.92 13.53 21.94
N PHE A 321 14.21 12.48 21.53
CA PHE A 321 12.91 12.12 22.08
C PHE A 321 12.98 10.87 22.97
N PHE A 322 13.56 9.78 22.48
CA PHE A 322 13.67 8.51 23.21
C PHE A 322 14.83 8.47 24.20
N GLY A 323 15.92 9.19 23.95
CA GLY A 323 17.10 9.26 24.83
C GLY A 323 16.77 9.74 26.24
N PRO A 324 16.08 10.89 26.42
CA PRO A 324 15.63 11.35 27.74
C PRO A 324 14.72 10.37 28.48
N ARG A 325 14.06 9.45 27.75
CA ARG A 325 13.18 8.40 28.28
C ARG A 325 13.93 7.10 28.56
N ARG A 326 15.25 7.05 28.35
CA ARG A 326 16.12 5.87 28.55
C ARG A 326 15.70 4.64 27.73
N GLN A 327 15.14 4.86 26.53
CA GLN A 327 14.75 3.79 25.61
C GLN A 327 15.88 3.55 24.61
N THR A 328 16.25 2.29 24.37
CA THR A 328 17.33 1.91 23.42
C THR A 328 16.91 0.91 22.36
N CYS A 329 15.68 0.39 22.44
CA CYS A 329 15.13 -0.59 21.51
C CYS A 329 13.68 -0.26 21.18
N MET A 330 13.25 -0.55 19.97
CA MET A 330 11.85 -0.55 19.56
C MET A 330 11.52 -1.90 18.93
N ASN A 331 10.47 -2.54 19.45
CA ASN A 331 10.16 -3.91 19.12
C ASN A 331 9.80 -4.06 17.64
N PHE A 332 10.51 -4.93 16.93
CA PHE A 332 10.24 -5.22 15.53
C PHE A 332 10.46 -6.71 15.27
N VAL A 333 9.42 -7.33 14.70
CA VAL A 333 9.40 -8.73 14.30
C VAL A 333 9.39 -8.77 12.78
N ARG A 334 10.11 -9.74 12.22
CA ARG A 334 10.19 -9.99 10.79
C ARG A 334 8.86 -10.52 10.25
N SER A 335 8.57 -10.16 9.02
CA SER A 335 7.33 -10.49 8.34
C SER A 335 7.19 -11.99 8.02
N ASN A 336 5.94 -12.48 7.98
CA ASN A 336 5.65 -13.82 7.47
C ASN A 336 6.03 -13.96 5.99
N LEU A 337 6.44 -15.18 5.67
CA LEU A 337 6.95 -15.62 4.40
C LEU A 337 5.94 -16.53 3.71
N ALA A 338 6.03 -16.60 2.40
CA ALA A 338 5.30 -17.55 1.57
C ALA A 338 6.27 -18.32 0.66
N VAL A 339 5.88 -19.54 0.34
CA VAL A 339 6.56 -20.33 -0.69
C VAL A 339 6.12 -19.80 -2.06
N ASP A 340 7.09 -19.48 -2.91
CA ASP A 340 6.86 -19.17 -4.32
C ASP A 340 5.98 -20.25 -5.00
N HIS A 341 5.10 -19.85 -5.93
CA HIS A 341 4.22 -20.76 -6.67
C HIS A 341 4.98 -21.76 -7.56
N GLU A 342 6.12 -21.33 -8.11
CA GLU A 342 7.01 -22.20 -8.86
C GLU A 342 7.76 -23.18 -7.93
N CYS A 343 7.67 -22.95 -6.61
CA CYS A 343 8.20 -23.74 -5.51
C CYS A 343 9.69 -24.06 -5.70
N ARG A 344 10.51 -23.02 -5.63
CA ARG A 344 11.97 -23.07 -5.86
C ARG A 344 12.75 -22.75 -4.60
N PHE A 345 13.99 -23.25 -4.54
CA PHE A 345 14.97 -22.79 -3.55
C PHE A 345 15.48 -21.40 -3.93
N GLY A 346 15.99 -20.65 -2.94
CA GLY A 346 16.54 -19.31 -3.16
C GLY A 346 16.02 -18.30 -2.14
N PRO A 347 16.01 -17.00 -2.48
CA PRO A 347 15.63 -15.95 -1.55
C PRO A 347 14.16 -16.06 -1.13
N VAL A 348 13.90 -15.64 0.11
CA VAL A 348 12.56 -15.68 0.70
C VAL A 348 11.65 -14.60 0.12
N GLU A 349 10.36 -14.92 0.06
CA GLU A 349 9.32 -13.98 -0.34
C GLU A 349 8.31 -13.79 0.77
N GLN A 350 7.84 -12.56 0.94
CA GLN A 350 6.82 -12.23 1.94
C GLN A 350 5.42 -12.55 1.43
N ILE A 351 4.55 -12.97 2.34
CA ILE A 351 3.16 -13.29 2.03
C ILE A 351 2.30 -12.02 1.95
N ASN A 352 1.36 -11.97 1.01
CA ASN A 352 0.19 -11.10 1.09
C ASN A 352 -1.00 -11.94 1.51
N VAL A 353 -1.61 -11.67 2.67
CA VAL A 353 -2.78 -12.43 3.14
C VAL A 353 -4.10 -11.93 2.55
N LEU A 354 -4.09 -10.80 1.84
CA LEU A 354 -5.26 -10.33 1.11
C LEU A 354 -5.28 -10.85 -0.33
N THR A 355 -6.45 -10.81 -0.97
CA THR A 355 -6.50 -10.90 -2.44
C THR A 355 -5.65 -9.76 -3.01
N HIS A 356 -5.04 -9.95 -4.18
CA HIS A 356 -4.29 -8.86 -4.81
C HIS A 356 -5.16 -7.96 -5.69
N TRP A 357 -6.48 -8.09 -5.62
CA TRP A 357 -7.40 -7.39 -6.52
C TRP A 357 -8.00 -6.15 -5.85
N ASN A 358 -8.29 -5.12 -6.66
CA ASN A 358 -9.21 -4.07 -6.25
C ASN A 358 -10.64 -4.62 -6.39
N ASP A 359 -11.09 -5.37 -5.40
CA ASP A 359 -12.36 -6.10 -5.43
C ASP A 359 -13.21 -5.92 -4.17
N ALA A 360 -12.86 -4.94 -3.33
CA ALA A 360 -13.52 -4.63 -2.08
C ALA A 360 -13.47 -5.78 -1.06
N SER A 361 -12.43 -6.61 -1.11
CA SER A 361 -12.09 -7.57 -0.06
C SER A 361 -12.07 -6.94 1.34
N THR A 362 -11.76 -5.65 1.46
CA THR A 362 -11.86 -4.90 2.72
C THR A 362 -13.28 -4.90 3.34
N LEU A 363 -14.32 -5.12 2.53
CA LEU A 363 -15.70 -5.36 2.96
C LEU A 363 -16.07 -6.84 3.05
N TYR A 364 -15.60 -7.64 2.09
CA TYR A 364 -16.10 -9.00 1.86
C TYR A 364 -15.22 -10.09 2.46
N GLY A 365 -14.01 -9.77 2.90
CA GLY A 365 -13.02 -10.73 3.39
C GLY A 365 -12.18 -11.36 2.28
N GLN A 366 -11.27 -12.23 2.70
CA GLN A 366 -10.18 -12.76 1.87
C GLN A 366 -10.39 -14.21 1.43
N ASN A 367 -11.48 -14.83 1.87
CA ASN A 367 -11.86 -16.19 1.54
C ASN A 367 -13.37 -16.42 1.81
N GLN A 368 -13.87 -17.62 1.51
CA GLN A 368 -15.30 -17.94 1.63
C GLN A 368 -15.80 -17.91 3.08
N ASN A 369 -14.97 -18.27 4.05
CA ASN A 369 -15.34 -18.27 5.46
C ASN A 369 -15.56 -16.85 5.98
N ASP A 370 -14.70 -15.91 5.58
CA ASP A 370 -14.84 -14.49 5.92
C ASP A 370 -16.15 -13.94 5.33
N GLN A 371 -16.41 -14.20 4.03
CA GLN A 371 -17.65 -13.80 3.38
C GLN A 371 -18.89 -14.32 4.12
N ASN A 372 -18.88 -15.60 4.51
CA ASN A 372 -19.98 -16.21 5.23
C ASN A 372 -20.19 -15.54 6.60
N THR A 373 -19.09 -15.22 7.31
CA THR A 373 -19.14 -14.59 8.63
C THR A 373 -19.74 -13.18 8.56
N LEU A 374 -19.49 -12.45 7.48
CA LEU A 374 -19.91 -11.05 7.30
C LEU A 374 -21.33 -10.94 6.73
N ARG A 375 -21.88 -12.01 6.16
CA ARG A 375 -23.22 -12.03 5.56
C ARG A 375 -24.32 -12.27 6.57
N SER A 376 -25.48 -11.66 6.32
CA SER A 376 -26.71 -11.95 7.07
C SER A 376 -27.48 -13.15 6.53
N PHE A 377 -27.16 -13.58 5.30
CA PHE A 377 -27.90 -14.58 4.51
C PHE A 377 -29.40 -14.26 4.36
N ARG A 378 -29.74 -12.96 4.38
CA ARG A 378 -31.09 -12.47 4.11
C ARG A 378 -31.03 -11.36 3.09
N ASN A 379 -31.74 -11.54 1.97
CA ASN A 379 -31.88 -10.56 0.89
C ASN A 379 -30.54 -10.02 0.34
N GLY A 380 -29.50 -10.85 0.39
CA GLY A 380 -28.15 -10.53 -0.04
C GLY A 380 -27.40 -9.55 0.85
N LEU A 381 -27.87 -9.28 2.07
CA LEU A 381 -27.32 -8.21 2.93
C LEU A 381 -26.08 -8.67 3.72
N LEU A 382 -25.18 -7.71 3.95
CA LEU A 382 -24.13 -7.80 4.98
C LEU A 382 -24.73 -7.55 6.37
N ARG A 383 -24.13 -8.15 7.39
CA ARG A 383 -24.49 -7.91 8.80
C ARG A 383 -24.19 -6.45 9.16
N THR A 384 -24.99 -5.92 10.07
CA THR A 384 -24.80 -4.60 10.69
C THR A 384 -25.21 -4.68 12.16
N SER A 385 -24.72 -3.75 12.98
CA SER A 385 -25.23 -3.50 14.32
C SER A 385 -26.28 -2.37 14.31
N GLY A 386 -26.61 -1.82 15.48
CA GLY A 386 -27.56 -0.70 15.61
C GLY A 386 -27.14 0.51 14.76
N ASN A 387 -28.12 1.31 14.32
CA ASN A 387 -27.92 2.49 13.48
C ASN A 387 -27.17 2.21 12.16
N ASN A 388 -27.29 1.00 11.60
CA ASN A 388 -26.59 0.56 10.39
C ASN A 388 -25.06 0.75 10.49
N LEU A 389 -24.49 0.58 11.69
CA LEU A 389 -23.03 0.54 11.89
C LEU A 389 -22.51 -0.88 11.57
N LEU A 390 -21.19 -1.02 11.50
CA LEU A 390 -20.54 -2.32 11.29
C LEU A 390 -20.95 -3.33 12.38
N PRO A 391 -20.93 -4.65 12.09
CA PRO A 391 -21.11 -5.68 13.09
C PRO A 391 -20.12 -5.51 14.24
N VAL A 392 -20.57 -5.79 15.46
CA VAL A 392 -19.73 -5.76 16.67
C VAL A 392 -19.18 -7.16 16.94
N THR A 393 -17.95 -7.22 17.45
CA THR A 393 -17.29 -8.47 17.87
C THR A 393 -16.58 -8.29 19.22
N THR A 394 -16.55 -9.34 20.03
CA THR A 394 -15.72 -9.42 21.24
C THR A 394 -14.38 -10.09 20.99
N GLU A 395 -14.17 -10.60 19.78
CA GLU A 395 -13.00 -11.41 19.41
C GLU A 395 -11.89 -10.56 18.75
N ALA A 396 -12.06 -9.24 18.65
CA ALA A 396 -11.09 -8.29 18.10
C ALA A 396 -9.97 -7.93 19.11
N ALA A 397 -9.00 -8.82 19.29
CA ALA A 397 -7.73 -8.64 20.00
C ALA A 397 -6.92 -7.38 19.62
N GLU A 398 -7.12 -6.81 18.43
CA GLU A 398 -6.52 -5.57 17.92
C GLU A 398 -7.40 -4.33 18.19
N CYS A 399 -8.37 -4.43 19.10
CA CYS A 399 -9.27 -3.32 19.39
C CYS A 399 -9.30 -3.01 20.89
N GLU A 400 -9.12 -1.72 21.21
CA GLU A 400 -9.17 -1.17 22.56
C GLU A 400 -10.50 -0.46 22.87
N ALA A 401 -11.45 -0.41 21.93
CA ALA A 401 -12.72 0.31 22.14
C ALA A 401 -13.47 -0.04 23.44
N PRO A 402 -13.53 -1.30 23.92
CA PRO A 402 -14.20 -1.66 25.17
C PRO A 402 -13.61 -0.96 26.40
N SER A 403 -12.29 -0.69 26.42
CA SER A 403 -11.65 0.04 27.52
C SER A 403 -12.11 1.50 27.62
N ARG A 404 -12.77 2.01 26.58
CA ARG A 404 -13.30 3.37 26.45
C ARG A 404 -14.82 3.40 26.35
N GLY A 405 -15.50 2.29 26.68
CA GLY A 405 -16.96 2.19 26.61
C GLY A 405 -17.53 2.13 25.19
N GLY A 406 -16.71 1.77 24.20
CA GLY A 406 -17.13 1.56 22.81
C GLY A 406 -17.05 0.10 22.37
N ASP A 407 -17.60 -0.18 21.19
CA ASP A 407 -17.61 -1.51 20.60
C ASP A 407 -16.48 -1.70 19.58
N CYS A 408 -16.00 -2.93 19.44
CA CYS A 408 -15.07 -3.30 18.37
C CYS A 408 -15.84 -3.72 17.12
N TYR A 409 -15.44 -3.19 15.96
CA TYR A 409 -16.06 -3.54 14.70
C TYR A 409 -15.41 -4.74 14.03
N LEU A 410 -16.22 -5.46 13.26
CA LEU A 410 -15.84 -6.56 12.39
C LEU A 410 -16.08 -6.15 10.92
N ALA A 411 -15.09 -6.37 10.07
CA ALA A 411 -15.16 -6.13 8.62
C ALA A 411 -14.35 -7.18 7.85
N GLY A 412 -14.23 -7.02 6.53
CA GLY A 412 -13.42 -7.90 5.66
C GLY A 412 -11.90 -7.72 5.80
N ASP A 413 -11.46 -6.64 6.46
CA ASP A 413 -10.07 -6.41 6.84
C ASP A 413 -9.96 -6.23 8.36
N SER A 414 -8.96 -6.85 8.98
CA SER A 414 -8.76 -6.87 10.44
C SER A 414 -8.39 -5.50 11.00
N ARG A 415 -7.91 -4.56 10.17
CA ARG A 415 -7.40 -3.26 10.62
C ARG A 415 -8.51 -2.22 10.70
N VAL A 416 -9.79 -2.60 10.53
CA VAL A 416 -10.94 -1.69 10.57
C VAL A 416 -10.97 -0.79 11.83
N ASN A 417 -10.45 -1.29 12.95
CA ASN A 417 -10.40 -0.57 14.22
C ASN A 417 -9.14 0.30 14.40
N GLU A 418 -8.21 0.33 13.44
CA GLU A 418 -6.90 1.00 13.59
C GLU A 418 -7.05 2.49 13.90
N GLN A 419 -8.03 3.16 13.31
CA GLN A 419 -8.40 4.55 13.62
C GLN A 419 -9.84 4.87 13.14
N PRO A 420 -10.51 5.91 13.67
CA PRO A 420 -11.94 6.16 13.42
C PRO A 420 -12.31 6.41 11.95
N GLY A 421 -11.53 7.21 11.23
CA GLY A 421 -11.74 7.52 9.81
C GLY A 421 -11.72 6.28 8.91
N LEU A 422 -10.99 5.22 9.27
CA LEU A 422 -10.99 3.96 8.54
C LEU A 422 -12.30 3.21 8.80
N ALA A 423 -12.68 3.02 10.07
CA ALA A 423 -13.97 2.43 10.44
C ALA A 423 -15.16 3.17 9.80
N LEU A 424 -15.07 4.49 9.66
CA LEU A 424 -16.04 5.31 8.95
C LEU A 424 -16.20 4.88 7.48
N LEU A 425 -15.09 4.76 6.73
CA LEU A 425 -15.15 4.33 5.32
C LEU A 425 -15.73 2.92 5.17
N HIS A 426 -15.31 1.98 6.02
CA HIS A 426 -15.90 0.64 6.04
C HIS A 426 -17.42 0.69 6.28
N THR A 427 -17.87 1.51 7.23
CA THR A 427 -19.30 1.68 7.53
C THR A 427 -20.07 2.27 6.36
N ILE A 428 -19.55 3.32 5.71
CA ILE A 428 -20.15 3.94 4.52
C ILE A 428 -20.35 2.90 3.42
N TRP A 429 -19.35 2.05 3.16
CA TRP A 429 -19.43 1.06 2.10
C TRP A 429 -20.33 -0.14 2.44
N VAL A 430 -20.42 -0.56 3.71
CA VAL A 430 -21.42 -1.55 4.15
C VAL A 430 -22.84 -1.01 4.03
N ARG A 431 -23.07 0.26 4.39
CA ARG A 431 -24.35 0.94 4.15
C ARG A 431 -24.69 0.97 2.66
N GLN A 432 -23.70 1.28 1.80
CA GLN A 432 -23.89 1.31 0.36
C GLN A 432 -24.24 -0.06 -0.22
N HIS A 433 -23.56 -1.12 0.22
CA HIS A 433 -23.91 -2.50 -0.14
C HIS A 433 -25.37 -2.80 0.24
N ASN A 434 -25.73 -2.62 1.51
CA ASN A 434 -27.07 -2.95 1.99
C ASN A 434 -28.16 -2.10 1.34
N ARG A 435 -27.85 -0.86 0.94
CA ARG A 435 -28.76 -0.01 0.15
C ARG A 435 -29.02 -0.59 -1.24
N ILE A 436 -27.96 -0.96 -1.98
CA ILE A 436 -28.08 -1.53 -3.32
C ILE A 436 -28.76 -2.91 -3.27
N ALA A 437 -28.37 -3.78 -2.33
CA ALA A 437 -28.96 -5.11 -2.19
C ALA A 437 -30.48 -5.06 -1.96
N ARG A 438 -30.96 -4.16 -1.08
CA ARG A 438 -32.41 -3.96 -0.87
C ARG A 438 -33.12 -3.52 -2.15
N GLN A 439 -32.53 -2.60 -2.90
CA GLN A 439 -33.11 -2.12 -4.16
C GLN A 439 -33.11 -3.20 -5.25
N LEU A 440 -32.05 -3.99 -5.35
CA LEU A 440 -31.99 -5.13 -6.28
C LEU A 440 -33.01 -6.22 -5.92
N GLN A 441 -33.16 -6.55 -4.63
CA GLN A 441 -34.18 -7.51 -4.18
C GLN A 441 -35.60 -7.03 -4.50
N GLN A 442 -35.88 -5.73 -4.33
CA GLN A 442 -37.17 -5.14 -4.72
C GLN A 442 -37.38 -5.18 -6.24
N LEU A 443 -36.33 -4.92 -7.01
CA LEU A 443 -36.37 -4.91 -8.47
C LEU A 443 -36.52 -6.32 -9.07
N ASN A 444 -35.93 -7.31 -8.40
CA ASN A 444 -35.88 -8.71 -8.79
C ASN A 444 -36.39 -9.64 -7.65
N PRO A 445 -37.69 -9.67 -7.33
CA PRO A 445 -38.22 -10.37 -6.14
C PRO A 445 -37.98 -11.89 -6.12
N ARG A 446 -37.64 -12.50 -7.27
CA ARG A 446 -37.38 -13.94 -7.39
C ARG A 446 -35.90 -14.32 -7.22
N TRP A 447 -35.00 -13.35 -7.07
CA TRP A 447 -33.60 -13.66 -6.86
C TRP A 447 -33.37 -14.29 -5.48
N PRO A 448 -32.58 -15.37 -5.40
CA PRO A 448 -32.13 -15.89 -4.11
C PRO A 448 -31.12 -14.92 -3.47
N ASP A 449 -30.93 -15.08 -2.16
CA ASP A 449 -29.95 -14.31 -1.38
C ASP A 449 -28.58 -14.23 -2.04
N GLU A 450 -28.05 -15.38 -2.49
CA GLU A 450 -26.73 -15.47 -3.14
C GLU A 450 -26.63 -14.59 -4.39
N ALA A 451 -27.67 -14.58 -5.23
CA ALA A 451 -27.66 -13.79 -6.45
C ALA A 451 -27.67 -12.29 -6.15
N VAL A 452 -28.46 -11.86 -5.16
CA VAL A 452 -28.48 -10.46 -4.72
C VAL A 452 -27.14 -10.07 -4.12
N PHE A 453 -26.55 -10.92 -3.27
CA PHE A 453 -25.25 -10.68 -2.66
C PHE A 453 -24.14 -10.53 -3.71
N GLN A 454 -24.00 -11.50 -4.62
CA GLN A 454 -22.92 -11.48 -5.62
C GLN A 454 -23.07 -10.34 -6.62
N GLU A 455 -24.28 -10.04 -7.09
CA GLU A 455 -24.49 -8.91 -7.99
C GLU A 455 -24.24 -7.58 -7.27
N THR A 456 -24.66 -7.44 -6.01
CA THR A 456 -24.34 -6.26 -5.19
C THR A 456 -22.83 -6.12 -4.98
N ARG A 457 -22.14 -7.20 -4.58
CA ARG A 457 -20.68 -7.24 -4.43
C ARG A 457 -19.97 -6.78 -5.69
N ARG A 458 -20.42 -7.26 -6.85
CA ARG A 458 -19.89 -6.88 -8.16
C ARG A 458 -20.09 -5.40 -8.48
N ILE A 459 -21.28 -4.84 -8.19
CA ILE A 459 -21.53 -3.39 -8.35
C ILE A 459 -20.65 -2.58 -7.40
N ILE A 460 -20.54 -2.95 -6.13
CA ILE A 460 -19.72 -2.25 -5.14
C ILE A 460 -18.24 -2.24 -5.54
N GLY A 461 -17.68 -3.39 -5.93
CA GLY A 461 -16.30 -3.46 -6.44
C GLY A 461 -16.09 -2.56 -7.66
N ALA A 462 -17.09 -2.48 -8.55
CA ALA A 462 -17.06 -1.58 -9.70
C ALA A 462 -17.15 -0.09 -9.30
N GLN A 463 -17.95 0.27 -8.30
CA GLN A 463 -18.05 1.63 -7.77
C GLN A 463 -16.73 2.09 -7.13
N ILE A 464 -16.12 1.26 -6.28
CA ILE A 464 -14.82 1.54 -5.66
C ILE A 464 -13.74 1.66 -6.73
N THR A 465 -13.68 0.70 -7.66
CA THR A 465 -12.71 0.75 -8.78
C THR A 465 -12.92 2.01 -9.62
N HIS A 466 -14.15 2.37 -9.97
CA HIS A 466 -14.43 3.57 -10.76
C HIS A 466 -13.95 4.83 -10.04
N ILE A 467 -14.30 5.03 -8.75
CA ILE A 467 -13.83 6.18 -7.97
C ILE A 467 -12.30 6.22 -7.91
N THR A 468 -11.65 5.07 -7.66
CA THR A 468 -10.19 4.97 -7.58
C THR A 468 -9.52 5.41 -8.87
N TYR A 469 -9.96 4.95 -10.05
CA TYR A 469 -9.31 5.32 -11.32
C TYR A 469 -9.80 6.65 -11.92
N ASN A 470 -11.04 7.06 -11.63
CA ASN A 470 -11.65 8.26 -12.21
C ASN A 470 -11.36 9.53 -11.40
N GLU A 471 -11.33 9.44 -10.07
CA GLU A 471 -11.22 10.62 -9.21
C GLU A 471 -9.91 10.65 -8.40
N TRP A 472 -9.55 9.53 -7.77
CA TRP A 472 -8.45 9.51 -6.81
C TRP A 472 -7.06 9.36 -7.46
N LEU A 473 -6.86 8.34 -8.30
CA LEU A 473 -5.55 8.04 -8.90
C LEU A 473 -5.01 9.20 -9.77
N PRO A 474 -5.83 9.97 -10.53
CA PRO A 474 -5.36 11.18 -11.20
C PRO A 474 -4.78 12.25 -10.26
N ILE A 475 -5.22 12.32 -9.01
CA ILE A 475 -4.62 13.20 -8.00
C ILE A 475 -3.23 12.68 -7.60
N ILE A 476 -3.11 11.37 -7.47
CA ILE A 476 -1.88 10.72 -6.99
C ILE A 476 -0.75 10.83 -8.02
N ILE A 477 -1.02 10.39 -9.24
CA ILE A 477 0.01 10.28 -10.29
C ILE A 477 -0.12 11.36 -11.38
N GLY A 478 -1.20 12.14 -11.42
CA GLY A 478 -1.42 13.16 -12.46
C GLY A 478 -2.06 12.61 -13.74
N GLU A 479 -2.87 13.44 -14.41
CA GLU A 479 -3.63 13.06 -15.62
C GLU A 479 -2.74 12.64 -16.80
N GLU A 480 -1.60 13.29 -16.98
CA GLU A 480 -0.67 12.94 -18.06
C GLU A 480 -0.14 11.51 -17.89
N PHE A 481 0.23 11.14 -16.67
CA PHE A 481 0.69 9.78 -16.37
C PHE A 481 -0.45 8.76 -16.41
N MET A 482 -1.65 9.13 -15.96
CA MET A 482 -2.84 8.31 -16.17
C MET A 482 -3.01 7.94 -17.65
N ALA A 483 -2.82 8.89 -18.57
CA ALA A 483 -2.90 8.62 -20.00
C ALA A 483 -1.76 7.70 -20.48
N GLN A 484 -0.52 7.95 -20.07
CA GLN A 484 0.65 7.17 -20.48
C GLN A 484 0.60 5.71 -20.02
N PHE A 485 0.12 5.45 -18.81
CA PHE A 485 -0.08 4.09 -18.29
C PHE A 485 -1.34 3.41 -18.88
N GLY A 486 -2.20 4.15 -19.58
CA GLY A 486 -3.48 3.68 -20.11
C GLY A 486 -4.52 3.43 -19.01
N LEU A 487 -4.54 4.29 -17.99
CA LEU A 487 -5.35 4.14 -16.78
C LEU A 487 -6.64 4.94 -16.80
N LEU A 488 -6.78 5.92 -17.69
CA LEU A 488 -8.00 6.71 -17.81
C LEU A 488 -9.21 5.80 -18.09
N PRO A 489 -10.29 5.93 -17.30
CA PRO A 489 -11.57 5.28 -17.60
C PRO A 489 -12.14 5.71 -18.96
N LEU A 490 -12.87 4.81 -19.61
CA LEU A 490 -13.57 5.15 -20.85
C LEU A 490 -14.84 5.95 -20.56
N ARG A 491 -15.20 6.87 -21.46
CA ARG A 491 -16.47 7.62 -21.38
C ARG A 491 -17.66 6.83 -21.94
N SER A 492 -17.41 5.87 -22.82
CA SER A 492 -18.45 5.05 -23.45
C SER A 492 -17.85 3.74 -23.97
N GLY A 493 -18.73 2.79 -24.33
CA GLY A 493 -18.30 1.48 -24.82
C GLY A 493 -17.63 0.61 -23.75
N PHE A 494 -16.88 -0.38 -24.21
CA PHE A 494 -16.16 -1.35 -23.40
C PHE A 494 -14.65 -1.26 -23.63
N SER A 495 -13.88 -1.56 -22.58
CA SER A 495 -12.44 -1.79 -22.71
C SER A 495 -12.17 -3.21 -23.20
N SER A 496 -11.06 -3.37 -23.91
CA SER A 496 -10.48 -4.65 -24.32
C SER A 496 -9.06 -4.83 -23.77
N ASP A 497 -8.73 -4.15 -22.67
CA ASP A 497 -7.36 -4.04 -22.16
C ASP A 497 -6.88 -5.29 -21.39
N TYR A 498 -7.76 -6.27 -21.16
CA TYR A 498 -7.40 -7.49 -20.43
C TYR A 498 -6.36 -8.31 -21.19
N ASP A 499 -5.21 -8.55 -20.57
CA ASP A 499 -4.16 -9.43 -21.07
C ASP A 499 -3.83 -10.51 -20.03
N PRO A 500 -4.14 -11.79 -20.32
CA PRO A 500 -3.91 -12.91 -19.40
C PRO A 500 -2.41 -13.25 -19.22
N SER A 501 -1.49 -12.58 -19.90
CA SER A 501 -0.05 -12.70 -19.68
C SER A 501 0.47 -11.77 -18.57
N ILE A 502 -0.34 -10.81 -18.12
CA ILE A 502 0.02 -9.88 -17.04
C ILE A 502 -0.24 -10.54 -15.69
N ASN A 503 0.82 -10.73 -14.91
CA ASN A 503 0.70 -11.01 -13.49
C ASN A 503 0.46 -9.70 -12.72
N ALA A 504 -0.70 -9.62 -12.07
CA ALA A 504 -1.17 -8.46 -11.32
C ALA A 504 -1.02 -8.60 -9.80
N ASN A 505 -0.37 -9.67 -9.30
CA ASN A 505 0.02 -9.74 -7.89
C ASN A 505 0.73 -8.45 -7.48
N ILE A 506 0.41 -8.00 -6.27
CA ILE A 506 1.03 -6.81 -5.68
C ILE A 506 2.54 -6.99 -5.60
N ASN A 507 3.26 -5.98 -6.08
CA ASN A 507 4.70 -5.90 -5.95
C ASN A 507 5.11 -5.53 -4.52
N ASN A 508 6.16 -6.14 -4.02
CA ASN A 508 6.70 -5.91 -2.68
C ASN A 508 7.22 -4.46 -2.54
N GLU A 509 7.81 -3.90 -3.60
CA GLU A 509 8.21 -2.50 -3.67
C GLU A 509 7.02 -1.53 -3.58
N PHE A 510 5.86 -1.92 -4.14
CA PHE A 510 4.62 -1.16 -4.02
C PHE A 510 4.12 -1.16 -2.57
N GLN A 511 3.91 -2.34 -1.99
CA GLN A 511 3.38 -2.48 -0.63
C GLN A 511 4.31 -1.90 0.44
N THR A 512 5.60 -2.18 0.35
CA THR A 512 6.54 -1.96 1.45
C THR A 512 7.16 -0.58 1.41
N ALA A 513 7.19 0.07 0.24
CA ALA A 513 7.76 1.41 0.08
C ALA A 513 6.77 2.39 -0.57
N ALA A 514 6.43 2.21 -1.84
CA ALA A 514 5.81 3.28 -2.62
C ALA A 514 4.40 3.66 -2.16
N PHE A 515 3.56 2.68 -1.81
CA PHE A 515 2.17 2.93 -1.38
C PHE A 515 2.05 3.39 0.09
N ARG A 516 3.17 3.43 0.82
CA ARG A 516 3.27 4.04 2.16
C ARG A 516 3.36 5.58 2.11
N PHE A 517 3.30 6.18 0.92
CA PHE A 517 3.29 7.64 0.74
C PHE A 517 2.20 8.34 1.57
N GLY A 518 1.05 7.65 1.77
CA GLY A 518 -0.09 8.17 2.52
C GLY A 518 0.24 8.56 3.96
N HIS A 519 1.32 8.02 4.54
CA HIS A 519 1.74 8.37 5.89
C HIS A 519 2.23 9.82 6.05
N SER A 520 2.69 10.47 4.97
CA SER A 520 2.99 11.92 4.98
C SER A 520 1.73 12.79 4.94
N LEU A 521 0.62 12.24 4.43
CA LEU A 521 -0.63 12.99 4.22
C LEU A 521 -1.48 13.09 5.51
N LEU A 522 -1.08 12.39 6.58
CA LEU A 522 -1.81 12.26 7.83
C LEU A 522 -1.88 13.56 8.62
N GLN A 523 -3.08 13.86 9.12
CA GLN A 523 -3.28 14.92 10.10
C GLN A 523 -3.10 14.39 11.52
N GLY A 524 -2.34 15.11 12.37
CA GLY A 524 -2.26 14.81 13.80
C GLY A 524 -3.52 15.24 14.59
N ILE A 525 -4.27 16.21 14.08
CA ILE A 525 -5.52 16.70 14.67
C ILE A 525 -6.65 16.48 13.67
N LEU A 526 -7.70 15.79 14.08
CA LEU A 526 -8.89 15.52 13.29
C LEU A 526 -10.00 16.49 13.70
N ASN A 527 -10.58 17.19 12.73
CA ASN A 527 -11.66 18.14 12.93
C ASN A 527 -13.02 17.45 12.81
N LEU A 528 -13.89 17.67 13.81
CA LEU A 528 -15.25 17.17 13.88
C LEU A 528 -16.20 18.33 13.61
N PHE A 529 -16.77 18.38 12.40
CA PHE A 529 -17.65 19.47 11.99
C PHE A 529 -19.12 19.10 12.22
N SER A 530 -19.80 19.81 13.11
CA SER A 530 -21.24 19.58 13.34
C SER A 530 -22.11 20.12 12.19
N ALA A 531 -23.37 19.70 12.17
CA ALA A 531 -24.36 20.24 11.24
C ALA A 531 -24.65 21.73 11.51
N GLN A 532 -24.54 22.16 12.77
CA GLN A 532 -24.80 23.52 13.23
C GLN A 532 -23.62 24.48 12.97
N GLY A 533 -22.52 23.99 12.38
CA GLY A 533 -21.35 24.78 12.02
C GLY A 533 -20.28 24.89 13.12
N SER A 534 -20.50 24.31 14.29
CA SER A 534 -19.44 24.20 15.31
C SER A 534 -18.37 23.20 14.90
N THR A 535 -17.13 23.45 15.34
CA THR A 535 -15.99 22.55 15.10
C THR A 535 -15.38 22.16 16.43
N SER A 536 -15.32 20.86 16.72
CA SER A 536 -14.50 20.30 17.79
C SER A 536 -13.32 19.52 17.19
N THR A 537 -12.38 19.09 18.01
CA THR A 537 -11.15 18.42 17.54
C THR A 537 -10.79 17.23 18.40
N THR A 538 -10.15 16.22 17.82
CA THR A 538 -9.52 15.10 18.53
C THR A 538 -8.14 14.83 17.95
N ARG A 539 -7.23 14.21 18.70
CA ARG A 539 -5.89 13.88 18.21
C ARG A 539 -5.84 12.47 17.67
N LEU A 540 -5.09 12.24 16.60
CA LEU A 540 -4.93 10.91 16.02
C LEU A 540 -4.30 9.94 17.04
N ARG A 541 -3.25 10.38 17.77
CA ARG A 541 -2.56 9.56 18.78
C ARG A 541 -3.45 9.02 19.89
N ASP A 542 -4.56 9.71 20.17
CA ASP A 542 -5.48 9.34 21.24
C ASP A 542 -6.56 8.35 20.77
N ASN A 543 -6.63 8.05 19.47
CA ASN A 543 -7.72 7.29 18.84
C ASN A 543 -7.24 6.11 18.00
N PHE A 544 -6.01 5.63 18.19
CA PHE A 544 -5.62 4.37 17.57
C PHE A 544 -6.32 3.18 18.20
N MET A 545 -6.52 2.11 17.42
CA MET A 545 -7.10 0.84 17.87
C MET A 545 -8.53 0.97 18.41
N THR A 546 -9.20 2.08 18.11
CA THR A 546 -10.54 2.34 18.59
C THR A 546 -11.37 3.13 17.60
N ALA A 547 -12.60 2.65 17.36
CA ALA A 547 -13.61 3.34 16.58
C ALA A 547 -14.76 3.88 17.45
N HIS A 548 -14.54 4.02 18.77
CA HIS A 548 -15.56 4.43 19.75
C HIS A 548 -16.25 5.77 19.45
N LEU A 549 -15.61 6.66 18.68
CA LEU A 549 -16.19 7.95 18.29
C LEU A 549 -17.21 7.86 17.16
N ILE A 550 -17.22 6.76 16.39
CA ILE A 550 -18.04 6.63 15.18
C ILE A 550 -19.56 6.64 15.47
N PRO A 551 -20.08 5.98 16.50
CA PRO A 551 -21.51 6.05 16.83
C PRO A 551 -22.04 7.47 17.07
N GLU A 552 -21.23 8.36 17.66
CA GLU A 552 -21.64 9.72 18.04
C GLU A 552 -21.28 10.75 16.96
N PHE A 553 -20.11 10.61 16.32
CA PHE A 553 -19.55 11.63 15.44
C PHE A 553 -19.54 11.23 13.95
N PHE A 554 -20.32 10.23 13.54
CA PHE A 554 -20.37 9.69 12.17
C PHE A 554 -20.35 10.78 11.08
N ASP A 555 -21.38 11.62 11.04
CA ASP A 555 -21.50 12.68 10.04
C ASP A 555 -20.46 13.79 10.24
N SER A 556 -20.02 14.01 11.49
CA SER A 556 -19.00 15.02 11.79
C SER A 556 -17.65 14.66 11.19
N PHE A 557 -17.30 13.37 11.19
CA PHE A 557 -16.13 12.87 10.46
C PHE A 557 -16.33 12.88 8.95
N ILE A 558 -17.54 12.59 8.41
CA ILE A 558 -17.80 12.74 6.97
C ILE A 558 -17.58 14.17 6.50
N ARG A 559 -18.07 15.15 7.26
CA ARG A 559 -17.77 16.57 7.00
C ARG A 559 -16.28 16.87 7.17
N GLY A 560 -15.60 16.22 8.12
CA GLY A 560 -14.14 16.24 8.27
C GLY A 560 -13.41 15.81 7.00
N LEU A 561 -13.77 14.65 6.44
CA LEU A 561 -13.18 14.09 5.23
C LEU A 561 -13.28 15.02 4.01
N THR A 562 -14.28 15.89 3.96
CA THR A 562 -14.57 16.76 2.81
C THR A 562 -14.20 18.22 3.03
N ARG A 563 -13.98 18.66 4.28
CA ARG A 563 -13.67 20.06 4.63
C ARG A 563 -12.27 20.26 5.16
N GLN A 564 -11.69 19.26 5.84
CA GLN A 564 -10.33 19.34 6.33
C GLN A 564 -9.35 19.03 5.20
N ALA A 565 -8.27 19.80 5.11
CA ALA A 565 -7.17 19.51 4.21
C ALA A 565 -6.35 18.30 4.72
N GLN A 566 -5.83 17.47 3.82
CA GLN A 566 -4.74 16.56 4.15
C GLN A 566 -3.41 17.33 4.31
N GLN A 567 -2.35 16.68 4.80
CA GLN A 567 -0.98 17.24 4.69
C GLN A 567 -0.44 17.09 3.26
N THR A 568 0.61 17.83 2.92
CA THR A 568 1.34 17.69 1.65
C THR A 568 2.12 16.37 1.58
N PHE A 569 2.35 15.87 0.35
CA PHE A 569 3.33 14.80 0.16
C PHE A 569 4.74 15.39 0.17
N ASP A 570 5.48 15.08 1.22
CA ASP A 570 6.87 15.46 1.41
C ASP A 570 7.51 14.57 2.48
N ASN A 571 8.72 14.93 2.90
CA ASN A 571 9.42 14.26 3.98
C ASN A 571 9.00 14.78 5.36
N PHE A 572 7.79 15.31 5.52
CA PHE A 572 7.23 15.67 6.82
C PHE A 572 6.16 14.69 7.29
N VAL A 573 6.22 14.36 8.58
CA VAL A 573 5.35 13.35 9.18
C VAL A 573 5.02 13.75 10.61
N THR A 574 3.72 13.83 10.91
CA THR A 574 3.21 14.19 12.24
C THR A 574 3.81 13.32 13.35
N GLN A 575 4.14 13.94 14.49
CA GLN A 575 4.61 13.22 15.67
C GLN A 575 3.62 12.18 16.20
N ASP A 576 2.33 12.34 15.90
CA ASP A 576 1.29 11.37 16.26
C ASP A 576 1.61 9.95 15.74
N VAL A 577 2.37 9.82 14.63
CA VAL A 577 2.83 8.53 14.11
C VAL A 577 4.35 8.33 14.14
N SER A 578 5.17 9.38 14.20
CA SER A 578 6.64 9.25 14.23
C SER A 578 7.23 9.11 15.64
N ASN A 579 6.45 9.36 16.69
CA ASN A 579 6.86 9.22 18.10
C ASN A 579 5.78 8.61 19.01
N HIS A 580 4.52 8.66 18.58
CA HIS A 580 3.35 8.35 19.40
C HIS A 580 2.44 7.29 18.77
N LEU A 581 2.92 6.55 17.78
CA LEU A 581 2.13 5.48 17.15
C LEU A 581 1.75 4.44 18.21
N PHE A 582 0.45 4.14 18.32
CA PHE A 582 -0.10 3.23 19.32
C PHE A 582 0.31 3.57 20.76
N GLN A 583 0.53 4.86 21.05
CA GLN A 583 0.74 5.30 22.43
C GLN A 583 -0.48 4.92 23.27
N VAL A 584 -0.24 4.26 24.41
CA VAL A 584 -1.29 3.87 25.33
C VAL A 584 -1.44 4.86 26.49
N PRO A 585 -2.63 4.95 27.11
CA PRO A 585 -2.85 5.85 28.25
C PRO A 585 -1.82 5.66 29.37
N GLY A 586 -1.31 6.77 29.89
CA GLY A 586 -0.28 6.77 30.95
C GLY A 586 1.17 6.63 30.44
N GLN A 587 1.39 6.31 29.17
CA GLN A 587 2.73 6.36 28.55
C GLN A 587 3.01 7.73 27.94
N THR A 588 4.30 8.08 27.83
CA THR A 588 4.74 9.37 27.25
C THR A 588 5.33 9.26 25.84
N PHE A 589 5.23 8.07 25.25
CA PHE A 589 5.73 7.71 23.93
C PHE A 589 4.94 6.50 23.36
N GLY A 590 5.03 6.33 22.05
CA GLY A 590 4.60 5.15 21.32
C GLY A 590 5.75 4.63 20.43
N MET A 591 5.41 4.06 19.29
CA MET A 591 6.36 3.66 18.26
C MET A 591 6.58 4.77 17.23
N ASP A 592 7.55 4.55 16.32
CA ASP A 592 7.84 5.41 15.18
C ASP A 592 7.52 4.66 13.87
N LEU A 593 6.42 5.05 13.22
CA LEU A 593 5.97 4.47 11.96
C LEU A 593 7.02 4.59 10.85
N MET A 594 7.81 5.65 10.83
CA MET A 594 8.81 5.87 9.79
C MET A 594 10.00 4.94 9.98
N SER A 595 10.44 4.78 11.22
CA SER A 595 11.44 3.76 11.57
C SER A 595 10.95 2.35 11.21
N LEU A 596 9.69 2.03 11.50
CA LEU A 596 9.07 0.76 11.13
C LEU A 596 9.06 0.54 9.61
N ASN A 597 8.72 1.55 8.80
CA ASN A 597 8.71 1.43 7.34
C ASN A 597 10.11 1.17 6.76
N ILE A 598 11.13 1.89 7.24
CA ILE A 598 12.51 1.70 6.78
C ILE A 598 13.03 0.32 7.19
N GLN A 599 12.78 -0.10 8.43
CA GLN A 599 13.17 -1.42 8.92
C GLN A 599 12.46 -2.54 8.15
N ARG A 600 11.16 -2.38 7.85
CA ARG A 600 10.38 -3.29 6.99
C ARG A 600 10.95 -3.39 5.58
N GLY A 601 11.41 -2.28 5.00
CA GLY A 601 12.10 -2.28 3.71
C GLY A 601 13.36 -3.15 3.71
N ARG A 602 14.13 -3.13 4.81
CA ARG A 602 15.33 -3.97 4.99
C ARG A 602 14.97 -5.44 5.24
N ASP A 603 13.94 -5.72 6.03
CA ASP A 603 13.40 -7.08 6.27
C ASP A 603 12.88 -7.75 4.99
N HIS A 604 12.17 -6.98 4.16
CA HIS A 604 11.63 -7.44 2.87
C HIS A 604 12.68 -7.45 1.75
N ALA A 605 13.93 -7.07 2.05
CA ALA A 605 15.03 -6.98 1.10
C ALA A 605 14.67 -6.17 -0.16
N ILE A 606 13.99 -5.04 0.05
CA ILE A 606 13.60 -4.14 -1.03
C ILE A 606 14.84 -3.57 -1.70
N GLY A 607 14.82 -3.49 -3.03
CA GLY A 607 15.89 -2.86 -3.81
C GLY A 607 16.18 -1.43 -3.35
N THR A 608 17.38 -0.94 -3.62
CA THR A 608 17.79 0.40 -3.18
C THR A 608 17.03 1.48 -3.95
N TYR A 609 16.96 2.69 -3.39
CA TYR A 609 16.38 3.84 -4.09
C TYR A 609 17.04 4.06 -5.45
N ASN A 610 18.36 3.91 -5.55
CA ASN A 610 19.09 4.14 -6.79
C ASN A 610 18.77 3.11 -7.89
N GLU A 611 18.48 1.86 -7.50
CA GLU A 611 18.00 0.83 -8.43
C GLU A 611 16.56 1.08 -8.88
N ALA A 612 15.69 1.58 -8.00
CA ALA A 612 14.35 1.98 -8.39
C ALA A 612 14.36 3.15 -9.38
N ARG A 613 15.25 4.14 -9.18
CA ARG A 613 15.45 5.23 -10.15
C ARG A 613 15.86 4.70 -11.53
N GLU A 614 16.77 3.75 -11.57
CA GLU A 614 17.22 3.12 -12.81
C GLU A 614 16.10 2.34 -13.49
N LEU A 615 15.36 1.52 -12.73
CA LEU A 615 14.18 0.80 -13.21
C LEU A 615 13.15 1.75 -13.83
N CYS A 616 12.95 2.90 -13.18
CA CYS A 616 12.03 3.94 -13.62
C CYS A 616 12.60 4.83 -14.72
N GLY A 617 13.80 4.56 -15.26
CA GLY A 617 14.40 5.37 -16.33
C GLY A 617 14.77 6.80 -15.92
N ILE A 618 14.82 7.09 -14.62
CA ILE A 618 15.30 8.36 -14.05
C ILE A 618 16.83 8.42 -14.08
N GLY A 619 17.46 7.25 -14.11
CA GLY A 619 18.91 7.08 -14.10
C GLY A 619 19.49 7.00 -12.69
N ARG A 620 20.61 6.28 -12.58
CA ARG A 620 21.35 6.15 -11.33
C ARG A 620 22.02 7.47 -10.97
N ALA A 621 21.93 7.86 -9.70
CA ALA A 621 22.84 8.82 -9.11
C ALA A 621 24.22 8.17 -8.93
N THR A 622 25.27 8.90 -9.27
CA THR A 622 26.67 8.53 -9.01
C THR A 622 27.23 9.25 -7.79
N THR A 623 26.69 10.43 -7.51
CA THR A 623 27.03 11.27 -6.36
C THR A 623 25.76 11.80 -5.72
N PHE A 624 25.83 12.22 -4.44
CA PHE A 624 24.67 12.77 -3.75
C PHE A 624 24.13 14.03 -4.45
N SER A 625 25.01 14.84 -5.08
CA SER A 625 24.58 16.03 -5.84
C SER A 625 23.63 15.71 -6.99
N ASP A 626 23.71 14.52 -7.58
CA ASP A 626 22.82 14.10 -8.69
C ASP A 626 21.34 14.03 -8.24
N LEU A 627 21.10 13.90 -6.93
CA LEU A 627 19.77 13.84 -6.33
C LEU A 627 19.07 15.21 -6.28
N THR A 628 19.80 16.31 -6.39
CA THR A 628 19.24 17.68 -6.38
C THR A 628 18.30 17.96 -7.56
N ASN A 629 18.33 17.08 -8.57
CA ASN A 629 17.38 17.13 -9.68
C ASN A 629 15.96 16.75 -9.26
N THR A 630 15.79 15.88 -8.26
CA THR A 630 14.49 15.36 -7.84
C THR A 630 14.18 15.64 -6.36
N MET A 631 15.12 16.22 -5.61
CA MET A 631 14.98 16.48 -4.18
C MET A 631 15.45 17.90 -3.83
N LEU A 632 14.95 18.44 -2.72
CA LEU A 632 15.42 19.73 -2.20
C LEU A 632 16.90 19.64 -1.76
N PRO A 633 17.76 20.64 -2.04
CA PRO A 633 19.18 20.60 -1.67
C PRO A 633 19.45 20.34 -0.19
N ARG A 634 18.62 20.88 0.70
CA ARG A 634 18.75 20.64 2.16
C ARG A 634 18.49 19.17 2.51
N THR A 635 17.54 18.52 1.85
CA THR A 635 17.25 17.10 2.04
C THR A 635 18.40 16.23 1.54
N VAL A 636 18.97 16.56 0.38
CA VAL A 636 20.17 15.88 -0.17
C VAL A 636 21.35 15.98 0.80
N GLN A 637 21.61 17.16 1.38
CA GLN A 637 22.68 17.34 2.37
C GLN A 637 22.50 16.44 3.60
N ARG A 638 21.26 16.31 4.11
CA ARG A 638 20.97 15.41 5.24
C ARG A 638 21.17 13.94 4.87
N ILE A 639 20.70 13.51 3.70
CA ILE A 639 20.92 12.15 3.19
C ILE A 639 22.42 11.86 3.07
N GLN A 640 23.19 12.78 2.51
CA GLN A 640 24.65 12.67 2.35
C GLN A 640 25.38 12.55 3.69
N GLN A 641 24.88 13.18 4.75
CA GLN A 641 25.46 13.08 6.09
C GLN A 641 25.20 11.72 6.76
N LEU A 642 24.16 11.00 6.33
CA LEU A 642 23.68 9.78 6.99
C LEU A 642 24.08 8.50 6.25
N TYR A 643 24.09 8.51 4.92
CA TYR A 643 24.48 7.36 4.11
C TYR A 643 25.93 7.49 3.62
N ALA A 644 26.67 6.38 3.63
CA ALA A 644 28.04 6.34 3.13
C ALA A 644 28.11 6.42 1.58
N SER A 645 27.13 5.85 0.88
CA SER A 645 27.00 5.89 -0.58
C SER A 645 25.56 6.20 -1.01
N VAL A 646 25.40 6.77 -2.20
CA VAL A 646 24.08 6.96 -2.85
C VAL A 646 23.40 5.62 -3.13
N ASP A 647 24.18 4.55 -3.30
CA ASP A 647 23.67 3.19 -3.52
C ASP A 647 23.14 2.54 -2.25
N ASP A 648 23.33 3.15 -1.08
CA ASP A 648 22.84 2.61 0.19
C ASP A 648 21.43 3.06 0.55
N ILE A 649 20.92 4.11 -0.11
CA ILE A 649 19.68 4.78 0.25
C ILE A 649 18.51 3.80 0.19
N ASP A 650 17.82 3.64 1.32
CA ASP A 650 16.61 2.81 1.41
C ASP A 650 15.51 3.40 0.50
N MET A 651 14.81 2.55 -0.28
CA MET A 651 13.83 3.02 -1.26
C MET A 651 12.77 3.96 -0.67
N PHE A 652 12.28 3.64 0.54
CA PHE A 652 11.29 4.47 1.23
C PHE A 652 11.83 5.88 1.52
N VAL A 653 13.05 5.98 2.06
CA VAL A 653 13.68 7.28 2.38
C VAL A 653 13.88 8.11 1.13
N GLY A 654 14.41 7.50 0.06
CA GLY A 654 14.63 8.20 -1.19
C GLY A 654 13.33 8.67 -1.85
N GLY A 655 12.34 7.77 -1.99
CA GLY A 655 11.07 8.11 -2.63
C GLY A 655 10.23 9.13 -1.87
N MET A 656 10.20 9.08 -0.53
CA MET A 656 9.55 10.11 0.30
C MET A 656 10.23 11.48 0.22
N SER A 657 11.51 11.51 -0.16
CA SER A 657 12.30 12.75 -0.25
C SER A 657 12.22 13.45 -1.61
N GLU A 658 11.57 12.83 -2.59
CA GLU A 658 11.39 13.41 -3.92
C GLU A 658 10.32 14.51 -3.92
N THR A 659 10.56 15.57 -4.68
CA THR A 659 9.56 16.59 -4.96
C THR A 659 8.49 16.05 -5.89
N SER A 660 7.22 16.36 -5.62
CA SER A 660 6.08 15.98 -6.45
C SER A 660 6.25 16.39 -7.93
N VAL A 661 5.78 15.54 -8.83
CA VAL A 661 5.67 15.89 -10.26
C VAL A 661 4.57 16.91 -10.51
N LEU A 662 4.57 17.53 -11.69
CA LEU A 662 3.47 18.43 -12.09
C LEU A 662 2.16 17.64 -12.24
N GLY A 663 1.10 18.12 -11.58
CA GLY A 663 -0.25 17.56 -11.70
C GLY A 663 -0.54 16.33 -10.83
N GLY A 664 0.48 15.68 -10.27
CA GLY A 664 0.36 14.63 -9.26
C GLY A 664 0.91 15.07 -7.90
N ILE A 665 0.78 14.21 -6.88
CA ILE A 665 1.40 14.47 -5.56
C ILE A 665 2.69 13.66 -5.36
N LEU A 666 2.89 12.56 -6.10
CA LEU A 666 4.08 11.72 -5.91
C LEU A 666 5.32 12.26 -6.64
N GLY A 667 6.49 11.95 -6.11
CA GLY A 667 7.76 12.05 -6.82
C GLY A 667 7.88 11.01 -7.94
N PRO A 668 8.81 11.19 -8.91
CA PRO A 668 8.90 10.37 -10.12
C PRO A 668 9.11 8.87 -9.85
N THR A 669 9.84 8.48 -8.80
CA THR A 669 10.11 7.06 -8.50
C THR A 669 8.86 6.37 -7.96
N PHE A 670 8.20 6.96 -6.95
CA PHE A 670 6.96 6.39 -6.40
C PHE A 670 5.81 6.44 -7.39
N LEU A 671 5.72 7.51 -8.18
CA LEU A 671 4.75 7.60 -9.28
C LEU A 671 4.89 6.43 -10.25
N CYS A 672 6.11 6.11 -10.67
CA CYS A 672 6.41 5.00 -11.57
C CYS A 672 5.95 3.65 -10.99
N ILE A 673 6.28 3.37 -9.73
CA ILE A 673 5.92 2.10 -9.06
C ILE A 673 4.41 2.00 -8.85
N VAL A 674 3.77 3.07 -8.38
CA VAL A 674 2.31 3.13 -8.16
C VAL A 674 1.56 3.01 -9.49
N GLY A 675 1.99 3.75 -10.51
CA GLY A 675 1.42 3.69 -11.86
C GLY A 675 1.52 2.31 -12.51
N ASP A 676 2.69 1.63 -12.41
CA ASP A 676 2.86 0.25 -12.88
C ASP A 676 1.91 -0.71 -12.17
N GLN A 677 1.79 -0.64 -10.84
CA GLN A 677 0.91 -1.54 -10.09
C GLN A 677 -0.56 -1.36 -10.49
N PHE A 678 -1.08 -0.12 -10.55
CA PHE A 678 -2.45 0.11 -10.99
C PHE A 678 -2.66 -0.26 -12.46
N ALA A 679 -1.66 -0.10 -13.32
CA ALA A 679 -1.74 -0.57 -14.71
C ALA A 679 -1.89 -2.09 -14.79
N ARG A 680 -1.18 -2.83 -13.93
CA ARG A 680 -1.33 -4.29 -13.82
C ARG A 680 -2.69 -4.68 -13.26
N LEU A 681 -3.17 -3.99 -12.22
CA LEU A 681 -4.48 -4.25 -11.63
C LEU A 681 -5.62 -4.01 -12.63
N LYS A 682 -5.50 -2.99 -13.51
CA LYS A 682 -6.48 -2.77 -14.59
C LYS A 682 -6.38 -3.83 -15.69
N LYS A 683 -5.17 -4.07 -16.19
CA LYS A 683 -4.94 -4.84 -17.43
C LYS A 683 -4.83 -6.36 -17.20
N GLY A 684 -4.50 -6.79 -15.99
CA GLY A 684 -4.40 -8.21 -15.61
C GLY A 684 -5.66 -8.78 -14.94
N ASP A 685 -6.69 -7.97 -14.74
CA ASP A 685 -7.93 -8.35 -14.05
C ASP A 685 -9.06 -8.64 -15.04
N ARG A 686 -9.46 -9.91 -15.16
CA ARG A 686 -10.54 -10.37 -16.04
C ARG A 686 -11.92 -9.81 -15.66
N TYR A 687 -12.05 -9.29 -14.46
CA TYR A 687 -13.28 -8.73 -13.90
C TYR A 687 -13.21 -7.20 -13.72
N PHE A 688 -12.22 -6.53 -14.33
CA PHE A 688 -12.16 -5.07 -14.35
C PHE A 688 -13.45 -4.50 -14.95
N TYR A 689 -14.06 -3.53 -14.28
CA TYR A 689 -15.48 -3.20 -14.47
C TYR A 689 -15.85 -2.72 -15.89
N GLU A 690 -14.91 -2.15 -16.65
CA GLU A 690 -15.17 -1.66 -18.02
C GLU A 690 -15.01 -2.71 -19.12
N LEU A 691 -14.54 -3.92 -18.80
CA LEU A 691 -14.25 -4.93 -19.81
C LEU A 691 -15.50 -5.41 -20.52
N GLY A 692 -15.40 -5.57 -21.83
CA GLY A 692 -16.41 -6.24 -22.66
C GLY A 692 -16.01 -7.69 -22.97
N GLY A 693 -17.00 -8.52 -23.29
CA GLY A 693 -16.77 -9.88 -23.79
C GLY A 693 -16.24 -10.89 -22.76
N GLN A 694 -16.20 -10.54 -21.47
CA GLN A 694 -15.91 -11.45 -20.37
C GLN A 694 -17.21 -11.96 -19.73
N ALA A 695 -17.17 -13.14 -19.11
CA ALA A 695 -18.34 -13.68 -18.41
C ALA A 695 -18.88 -12.76 -17.30
N GLY A 696 -17.97 -12.01 -16.65
CA GLY A 696 -18.28 -11.01 -15.64
C GLY A 696 -18.46 -9.59 -16.18
N SER A 697 -18.56 -9.37 -17.49
CA SER A 697 -18.78 -8.05 -18.10
C SER A 697 -20.17 -7.50 -17.81
N PHE A 698 -20.27 -6.22 -17.44
CA PHE A 698 -21.55 -5.55 -17.31
C PHE A 698 -22.18 -5.35 -18.70
N LYS A 699 -23.51 -5.23 -18.75
CA LYS A 699 -24.18 -4.70 -19.95
C LYS A 699 -23.83 -3.22 -20.11
N ILE A 700 -23.95 -2.68 -21.33
CA ILE A 700 -23.52 -1.30 -21.57
C ILE A 700 -24.37 -0.30 -20.80
N GLU A 701 -25.66 -0.57 -20.63
CA GLU A 701 -26.59 0.26 -19.86
C GLU A 701 -26.22 0.26 -18.37
N GLN A 702 -25.82 -0.89 -17.84
CA GLN A 702 -25.32 -1.03 -16.47
C GLN A 702 -24.00 -0.27 -16.26
N LEU A 703 -23.07 -0.44 -17.19
CA LEU A 703 -21.77 0.22 -17.13
C LEU A 703 -21.89 1.76 -17.20
N GLN A 704 -22.84 2.27 -17.98
CA GLN A 704 -23.12 3.71 -18.03
C GLN A 704 -23.60 4.26 -16.69
N GLU A 705 -24.39 3.49 -15.94
CA GLU A 705 -24.83 3.89 -14.61
C GLU A 705 -23.68 3.81 -13.59
N ILE A 706 -22.81 2.78 -13.67
CA ILE A 706 -21.61 2.68 -12.82
C ILE A 706 -20.69 3.90 -13.01
N ARG A 707 -20.48 4.35 -14.26
CA ARG A 707 -19.64 5.51 -14.61
C ARG A 707 -20.15 6.86 -14.08
N ARG A 708 -21.37 6.90 -13.53
CA ARG A 708 -21.92 8.08 -12.84
C ARG A 708 -21.60 8.11 -11.35
N THR A 709 -21.05 7.02 -10.81
CA THR A 709 -20.67 6.96 -9.40
C THR A 709 -19.63 8.02 -9.10
N SER A 710 -19.81 8.74 -8.00
CA SER A 710 -18.80 9.66 -7.48
C SER A 710 -18.63 9.51 -5.97
N TRP A 711 -17.46 9.88 -5.43
CA TRP A 711 -17.26 9.87 -3.98
C TRP A 711 -18.28 10.75 -3.26
N ALA A 712 -18.60 11.93 -3.83
CA ALA A 712 -19.66 12.81 -3.33
C ALA A 712 -21.02 12.11 -3.22
N ARG A 713 -21.43 11.34 -4.25
CA ARG A 713 -22.70 10.60 -4.22
C ARG A 713 -22.70 9.51 -3.15
N ILE A 714 -21.60 8.77 -3.00
CA ILE A 714 -21.48 7.73 -1.98
C ILE A 714 -21.61 8.33 -0.58
N LEU A 715 -20.99 9.47 -0.32
CA LEU A 715 -21.16 10.19 0.95
C LEU A 715 -22.62 10.60 1.18
N CYS A 716 -23.25 11.26 0.21
CA CYS A 716 -24.64 11.71 0.31
C CYS A 716 -25.65 10.56 0.50
N ASP A 717 -25.41 9.37 -0.07
CA ASP A 717 -26.31 8.22 0.04
C ASP A 717 -26.19 7.47 1.37
N ASN A 718 -25.11 7.68 2.13
CA ASN A 718 -24.75 6.85 3.28
C ASN A 718 -24.46 7.62 4.57
N SER A 719 -24.52 8.95 4.54
CA SER A 719 -24.56 9.82 5.72
C SER A 719 -25.97 9.90 6.31
N ASP A 720 -26.08 10.22 7.60
CA ASP A 720 -27.37 10.44 8.24
C ASP A 720 -27.85 11.89 8.07
N ASN A 721 -26.95 12.88 8.07
CA ASN A 721 -27.26 14.31 7.98
C ASN A 721 -26.24 15.12 7.15
N LEU A 722 -25.91 14.69 5.92
CA LEU A 722 -25.12 15.50 4.97
C LEU A 722 -26.03 16.14 3.92
N ASP A 723 -26.32 17.44 4.07
CA ASP A 723 -27.21 18.16 3.14
C ASP A 723 -26.52 18.57 1.84
N SER A 724 -25.23 18.89 1.91
CA SER A 724 -24.45 19.39 0.78
C SER A 724 -22.98 18.96 0.86
N VAL A 725 -22.38 18.81 -0.32
CA VAL A 725 -20.96 18.47 -0.50
C VAL A 725 -20.51 18.98 -1.87
N GLN A 726 -19.22 19.25 -2.04
CA GLN A 726 -18.68 19.59 -3.34
C GLN A 726 -18.64 18.36 -4.27
N PRO A 727 -18.93 18.49 -5.58
CA PRO A 727 -18.98 17.35 -6.51
C PRO A 727 -17.65 16.57 -6.59
N LEU A 728 -16.51 17.26 -6.58
CA LEU A 728 -15.19 16.64 -6.49
C LEU A 728 -14.78 16.56 -5.02
N ALA A 729 -15.29 15.56 -4.30
CA ALA A 729 -15.16 15.45 -2.84
C ALA A 729 -13.71 15.26 -2.33
N PHE A 730 -12.80 14.78 -3.19
CA PHE A 730 -11.36 14.73 -2.91
C PHE A 730 -10.66 16.10 -2.99
N ARG A 731 -11.30 17.11 -3.57
CA ARG A 731 -10.78 18.47 -3.70
C ARG A 731 -11.50 19.40 -2.74
N LEU A 732 -10.76 20.35 -2.17
CA LEU A 732 -11.33 21.37 -1.30
C LEU A 732 -12.33 22.24 -2.09
N SER A 733 -13.35 22.73 -1.40
CA SER A 733 -14.36 23.59 -1.99
C SER A 733 -13.75 24.93 -2.42
N ASN A 734 -14.13 25.40 -3.60
CA ASN A 734 -13.76 26.71 -4.15
C ASN A 734 -14.81 27.17 -5.17
N ASN A 735 -14.57 28.29 -5.88
CA ASN A 735 -15.52 28.84 -6.86
C ASN A 735 -15.87 27.89 -8.02
N PHE A 736 -15.00 26.94 -8.37
CA PHE A 736 -15.19 25.96 -9.44
C PHE A 736 -15.64 24.58 -8.94
N ASN A 737 -15.56 24.35 -7.63
CA ASN A 737 -16.00 23.13 -6.97
C ASN A 737 -16.79 23.50 -5.68
N PRO A 738 -17.87 24.30 -5.78
CA PRO A 738 -18.61 24.73 -4.61
C PRO A 738 -19.39 23.56 -4.01
N GLN A 739 -19.71 23.65 -2.72
CA GLN A 739 -20.70 22.75 -2.12
C GLN A 739 -22.06 22.95 -2.78
N VAL A 740 -22.70 21.85 -3.15
CA VAL A 740 -24.04 21.84 -3.73
C VAL A 740 -24.92 20.85 -2.94
N PRO A 741 -26.25 21.03 -2.95
CA PRO A 741 -27.15 20.07 -2.31
C PRO A 741 -26.93 18.64 -2.81
N CYS A 742 -27.07 17.64 -1.94
CA CYS A 742 -26.96 16.23 -2.33
C CYS A 742 -28.02 15.78 -3.36
N SER A 743 -29.08 16.58 -3.58
CA SER A 743 -30.08 16.38 -4.65
C SER A 743 -29.69 17.00 -6.00
N SER A 744 -28.56 17.70 -6.06
CA SER A 744 -28.10 18.39 -7.26
C SER A 744 -27.81 17.41 -8.41
N PRO A 745 -28.19 17.72 -9.66
CA PRO A 745 -27.98 16.82 -10.80
C PRO A 745 -26.50 16.57 -11.13
N VAL A 746 -25.59 17.41 -10.64
CA VAL A 746 -24.14 17.19 -10.78
C VAL A 746 -23.58 16.13 -9.82
N ILE A 747 -24.39 15.66 -8.86
CA ILE A 747 -24.11 14.51 -7.98
C ILE A 747 -25.15 13.41 -8.28
N PRO A 748 -25.06 12.77 -9.46
CA PRO A 748 -26.11 11.90 -9.97
C PRO A 748 -26.30 10.65 -9.09
N GLN A 749 -27.54 10.19 -9.00
CA GLN A 749 -27.89 8.92 -8.36
C GLN A 749 -27.72 7.74 -9.32
N LEU A 750 -27.30 6.60 -8.78
CA LEU A 750 -27.23 5.34 -9.51
C LEU A 750 -28.64 4.86 -9.85
N ASN A 751 -28.94 4.66 -11.14
CA ASN A 751 -30.18 4.03 -11.55
C ASN A 751 -29.98 2.51 -11.72
N LEU A 752 -30.66 1.70 -10.89
CA LEU A 752 -30.56 0.24 -10.96
C LEU A 752 -31.53 -0.43 -11.93
N GLN A 753 -32.39 0.31 -12.66
CA GLN A 753 -33.31 -0.29 -13.65
C GLN A 753 -32.63 -1.21 -14.67
N PRO A 754 -31.40 -0.94 -15.17
CA PRO A 754 -30.69 -1.86 -16.07
C PRO A 754 -30.37 -3.26 -15.48
N TRP A 755 -30.54 -3.48 -14.18
CA TRP A 755 -30.41 -4.79 -13.53
C TRP A 755 -31.74 -5.54 -13.40
N ARG A 756 -32.86 -4.97 -13.83
CA ARG A 756 -34.17 -5.65 -13.81
C ARG A 756 -34.15 -6.83 -14.80
N GLY A 757 -34.57 -7.99 -14.33
CA GLY A 757 -34.69 -9.19 -15.16
C GLY A 757 -33.35 -9.80 -15.57
N GLU A 758 -32.24 -9.37 -14.95
CA GLU A 758 -30.96 -10.06 -15.06
C GLU A 758 -31.10 -11.52 -14.61
N GLN A 759 -30.43 -12.43 -15.33
CA GLN A 759 -30.46 -13.85 -15.00
C GLN A 759 -29.46 -14.12 -13.87
N PRO A 760 -29.90 -14.61 -12.71
CA PRO A 760 -28.98 -14.96 -11.65
C PRO A 760 -28.15 -16.17 -12.10
N GLN A 761 -26.82 -16.09 -11.98
CA GLN A 761 -26.00 -17.29 -11.87
C GLN A 761 -25.95 -17.66 -10.39
N GLY A 762 -26.45 -18.84 -10.06
CA GLY A 762 -26.43 -19.40 -8.70
C GLY A 762 -25.16 -20.17 -8.41
#